data_AF-A0A9W8KKM8-F1
#
_entry.id   AF-A0A9W8KKM8-F1
#
_cell.length_a   1.000
_cell.length_b   1.000
_cell.length_c   1.000
_cell.angle_alpha   90.00
_cell.angle_beta   90.00
_cell.angle_gamma   90.00
#
_symmetry.space_group_name_H-M   'P 1'
#
loop_
_entity.id
_entity.type
_entity.pdbx_description
1 polymer ?
#
loop_
_entity_poly.entity_id
_entity_poly.type
_entity_poly.pdbx_seq_one_letter_code
_entity_poly.pdbx_strand_id
1 'polypeptide(L)'
;MTSFQDLLGGGQDTNTNTDANDTSNSIKTFVSSVCINIAIALLLFLAFCILRPRFRRVYAPRTYAVEKARRSEPVGTGLFSWIPAALRVPDREIIKRVGLDTYMFLRTIRTMFIMFLAISVLSAGTMLPVNILGTKGQTGLNALSMGNVDEKSPWLWVHVGFFAISVLWTLRCIVGELRIYTQLRMWWLTHPENAAKAGASTILVSHVPETLTRKEHRLRELFDEFPGGVRQVFVNRSSKELAASVKKRDKLAKKLEKTLTAYAVQCTKAFERAAEHRQEYVQPPRPMLRKKLLGVVPCVGTKVEAIEYYASEMAMCNHFIAQSSKDLDHFVREPSALVMFNKPVAAHMAAQTVLDYRPFSMSHVSVDVHPDDILWSNLKMSPWDKRIRGYVSFIITVGLTAVWTLITAFLSGLVQVKNLAQLKAFSWLQGNAWAFGVFSGIVPSAVLALLMLVLPSVLRLLLRLEGTPRRSLINLRLLHRLYFFQVWNVYLVTIFSSSILVIVANSIDKPDNIISLLQTQVPQSATNILTYVVLLAFIGAAKEITQGVRLAVRYLVPLLFAKTPRALYKAELPKAFDWGEQIPTHSLVFLMGFSYSLIAPIVAWFVMVYFGLFYVIYRYQFLYVYNDKHWVTGGLSFPKAVKQMLVAVYISEVYMVLMMVSKLTGNVSSILRIAVSAAVLALTIVVHLYINDVYMPSINYLPVKKAKDVERNPRRATDFPDVMGGYHRKGQRDSGARESDPLAAEKGRARNHIYAMYSSLVPVCIIDLFLWMFPCALQPKSHQPSTNNTNGWDLPDVEEGIKETRGFACNPQMSQRRSRISSMVDRRPQASMADNELACEFSNPAVRAKPVCNLWVPLANARLFARLLWEVEYYGQGTILVITHGTWIDQKSLKVKADLDFVIEDHEVSDKTELVQAQQSRPHHS
;
A
#
# COMPACT_ATOMS: atom_id res chain seq x y z
N MET A 1 -21.74 -24.97 -27.12
CA MET A 1 -22.75 -24.34 -26.25
C MET A 1 -23.99 -25.20 -26.10
N THR A 2 -24.51 -25.84 -27.16
CA THR A 2 -25.62 -26.81 -27.09
C THR A 2 -25.24 -28.15 -26.44
N SER A 3 -24.09 -28.73 -26.80
CA SER A 3 -23.62 -30.02 -26.25
C SER A 3 -23.34 -30.04 -24.72
N PHE A 4 -23.15 -28.88 -24.07
CA PHE A 4 -22.96 -28.79 -22.61
C PHE A 4 -24.29 -28.62 -21.87
N GLN A 5 -25.34 -28.12 -22.55
CA GLN A 5 -26.71 -28.12 -22.02
C GLN A 5 -27.32 -29.53 -22.08
N ASP A 6 -27.04 -30.29 -23.13
CA ASP A 6 -27.55 -31.67 -23.29
C ASP A 6 -26.93 -32.65 -22.29
N LEU A 7 -25.69 -32.42 -21.85
CA LEU A 7 -25.02 -33.25 -20.83
C LEU A 7 -25.62 -33.08 -19.42
N LEU A 8 -26.36 -32.00 -19.17
CA LEU A 8 -26.98 -31.67 -17.88
C LEU A 8 -28.51 -31.84 -17.90
N GLY A 9 -29.10 -32.20 -19.04
CA GLY A 9 -30.53 -32.39 -19.23
C GLY A 9 -30.87 -33.80 -19.68
N GLY A 10 -30.80 -34.78 -18.77
CA GLY A 10 -31.18 -36.16 -19.07
C GLY A 10 -32.24 -36.70 -18.10
N GLY A 11 -33.40 -37.11 -18.66
CA GLY A 11 -34.39 -37.98 -18.01
C GLY A 11 -35.66 -37.26 -17.50
N GLN A 12 -36.69 -37.17 -18.35
CA GLN A 12 -38.06 -36.86 -17.94
C GLN A 12 -38.70 -38.08 -17.29
N ASP A 13 -38.93 -38.02 -15.97
CA ASP A 13 -40.00 -38.78 -15.32
C ASP A 13 -41.01 -37.78 -14.75
N THR A 14 -42.25 -37.94 -15.20
CA THR A 14 -43.38 -37.06 -14.95
C THR A 14 -43.87 -37.21 -13.50
N ASN A 15 -43.49 -36.28 -12.60
CA ASN A 15 -44.28 -35.80 -11.44
C ASN A 15 -43.53 -34.76 -10.54
N THR A 16 -42.77 -33.80 -11.10
CA THR A 16 -41.99 -32.79 -10.33
C THR A 16 -41.97 -31.39 -10.98
N ASN A 17 -43.11 -30.89 -11.46
CA ASN A 17 -43.18 -29.62 -12.21
C ASN A 17 -42.85 -28.34 -11.41
N THR A 18 -42.83 -28.38 -10.07
CA THR A 18 -42.48 -27.23 -9.22
C THR A 18 -40.97 -27.13 -8.96
N ASP A 19 -40.29 -28.24 -8.61
CA ASP A 19 -38.85 -28.23 -8.27
C ASP A 19 -37.93 -28.12 -9.50
N ALA A 20 -38.37 -28.66 -10.66
CA ALA A 20 -37.62 -28.54 -11.92
C ALA A 20 -37.60 -27.09 -12.45
N ASN A 21 -38.70 -26.34 -12.25
CA ASN A 21 -38.80 -24.95 -12.68
C ASN A 21 -37.88 -24.04 -11.86
N ASP A 22 -37.88 -24.15 -10.53
CA ASP A 22 -37.01 -23.36 -9.64
C ASP A 22 -35.51 -23.62 -9.87
N THR A 23 -35.15 -24.87 -10.17
CA THR A 23 -33.75 -25.23 -10.40
C THR A 23 -33.23 -24.74 -11.76
N SER A 24 -34.05 -24.80 -12.81
CA SER A 24 -33.72 -24.21 -14.12
C SER A 24 -33.55 -22.68 -14.03
N ASN A 25 -34.33 -22.04 -13.15
CA ASN A 25 -34.29 -20.60 -12.92
C ASN A 25 -32.99 -20.19 -12.20
N SER A 26 -32.48 -21.00 -11.26
CA SER A 26 -31.20 -20.75 -10.56
C SER A 26 -29.98 -20.77 -11.49
N ILE A 27 -29.91 -21.72 -12.44
CA ILE A 27 -28.81 -21.76 -13.42
C ILE A 27 -28.90 -20.56 -14.37
N LYS A 28 -30.10 -20.26 -14.89
CA LYS A 28 -30.32 -19.14 -15.82
C LYS A 28 -29.96 -17.81 -15.16
N THR A 29 -30.34 -17.60 -13.90
CA THR A 29 -29.99 -16.39 -13.14
C THR A 29 -28.48 -16.28 -12.89
N PHE A 30 -27.81 -17.37 -12.53
CA PHE A 30 -26.35 -17.38 -12.39
C PHE A 30 -25.63 -17.06 -13.71
N VAL A 31 -25.99 -17.74 -14.80
CA VAL A 31 -25.38 -17.51 -16.13
C VAL A 31 -25.60 -16.08 -16.58
N SER A 32 -26.82 -15.55 -16.42
CA SER A 32 -27.14 -14.15 -16.69
C SER A 32 -26.25 -13.19 -15.89
N SER A 33 -26.08 -13.44 -14.58
CA SER A 33 -25.18 -12.66 -13.71
C SER A 33 -23.73 -12.69 -14.21
N VAL A 34 -23.19 -13.87 -14.57
CA VAL A 34 -21.84 -13.99 -15.13
C VAL A 34 -21.71 -13.20 -16.44
N CYS A 35 -22.66 -13.33 -17.36
CA CYS A 35 -22.65 -12.61 -18.64
C CYS A 35 -22.69 -11.09 -18.43
N ILE A 36 -23.55 -10.60 -17.56
CA ILE A 36 -23.66 -9.16 -17.23
C ILE A 36 -22.34 -8.66 -16.61
N ASN A 37 -21.78 -9.39 -15.64
CA ASN A 37 -20.53 -9.03 -14.99
C ASN A 37 -19.36 -8.96 -15.99
N ILE A 38 -19.26 -9.92 -16.90
CA ILE A 38 -18.24 -9.94 -17.96
C ILE A 38 -18.47 -8.78 -18.94
N ALA A 39 -19.71 -8.54 -19.39
CA ALA A 39 -20.03 -7.46 -20.31
C ALA A 39 -19.66 -6.08 -19.73
N ILE A 40 -20.02 -5.82 -18.46
CA ILE A 40 -19.64 -4.59 -17.76
C ILE A 40 -18.12 -4.49 -17.60
N ALA A 41 -17.46 -5.60 -17.23
CA ALA A 41 -16.00 -5.62 -17.07
C ALA A 41 -15.28 -5.34 -18.39
N LEU A 42 -15.75 -5.89 -19.52
CA LEU A 42 -15.20 -5.63 -20.85
C LEU A 42 -15.43 -4.17 -21.27
N LEU A 43 -16.61 -3.60 -21.00
CA LEU A 43 -16.87 -2.18 -21.26
C LEU A 43 -15.91 -1.26 -20.49
N LEU A 44 -15.74 -1.51 -19.19
CA LEU A 44 -14.81 -0.75 -18.36
C LEU A 44 -13.35 -0.95 -18.79
N PHE A 45 -12.99 -2.17 -19.18
CA PHE A 45 -11.66 -2.48 -19.69
C PHE A 45 -11.34 -1.78 -21.02
N LEU A 46 -12.30 -1.75 -21.95
CA LEU A 46 -12.19 -1.01 -23.20
C LEU A 46 -12.11 0.49 -22.94
N ALA A 47 -12.92 1.01 -22.01
CA ALA A 47 -12.84 2.39 -21.57
C ALA A 47 -11.43 2.71 -21.04
N PHE A 48 -10.85 1.85 -20.19
CA PHE A 48 -9.47 2.00 -19.75
C PHE A 48 -8.48 2.04 -20.92
N CYS A 49 -8.58 1.12 -21.88
CA CYS A 49 -7.67 1.07 -23.03
C CYS A 49 -7.71 2.36 -23.86
N ILE A 50 -8.88 3.00 -23.98
CA ILE A 50 -9.08 4.28 -24.69
C ILE A 50 -8.61 5.47 -23.83
N LEU A 51 -8.91 5.46 -22.53
CA LEU A 51 -8.60 6.57 -21.60
C LEU A 51 -7.11 6.63 -21.25
N ARG A 52 -6.42 5.48 -21.19
CA ARG A 52 -5.01 5.36 -20.80
C ARG A 52 -4.07 6.27 -21.63
N PRO A 53 -4.04 6.20 -22.98
CA PRO A 53 -3.16 7.07 -23.77
C PRO A 53 -3.52 8.56 -23.64
N ARG A 54 -4.81 8.89 -23.45
CA ARG A 54 -5.28 10.28 -23.32
C ARG A 54 -4.93 10.90 -21.97
N PHE A 55 -4.97 10.13 -20.89
CA PHE A 55 -4.83 10.62 -19.52
C PHE A 55 -3.56 10.11 -18.83
N ARG A 56 -2.38 10.43 -19.40
CA ARG A 56 -1.06 10.06 -18.86
C ARG A 56 -0.85 10.45 -17.39
N ARG A 57 -1.44 11.58 -16.95
CA ARG A 57 -1.34 12.10 -15.57
C ARG A 57 -1.89 11.16 -14.48
N VAL A 58 -2.82 10.27 -14.86
CA VAL A 58 -3.47 9.31 -13.96
C VAL A 58 -2.86 7.93 -14.16
N TYR A 59 -2.73 7.49 -15.42
CA TYR A 59 -2.37 6.12 -15.73
C TYR A 59 -0.87 5.85 -15.85
N ALA A 60 -0.04 6.89 -15.99
CA ALA A 60 1.42 6.74 -16.03
C ALA A 60 2.21 7.90 -15.36
N PRO A 61 1.84 8.39 -14.16
CA PRO A 61 2.56 9.46 -13.47
C PRO A 61 4.01 9.11 -13.15
N ARG A 62 4.35 7.84 -12.93
CA ARG A 62 5.73 7.41 -12.62
C ARG A 62 6.73 7.59 -13.77
N THR A 63 6.25 7.80 -14.99
CA THR A 63 7.12 8.00 -16.15
C THR A 63 7.82 9.36 -16.12
N TYR A 64 7.31 10.33 -15.35
CA TYR A 64 7.89 11.68 -15.26
C TYR A 64 8.00 12.20 -13.81
N ALA A 65 7.05 11.91 -12.93
CA ALA A 65 6.96 12.52 -11.59
C ALA A 65 7.87 11.87 -10.52
N VAL A 66 8.68 10.88 -10.89
CA VAL A 66 9.57 10.15 -9.98
C VAL A 66 11.02 10.47 -10.36
N GLU A 67 11.95 10.32 -9.41
CA GLU A 67 13.39 10.45 -9.67
C GLU A 67 13.86 9.59 -10.86
N LYS A 68 14.76 10.14 -11.69
CA LYS A 68 15.20 9.54 -12.96
C LYS A 68 15.61 8.07 -12.84
N ALA A 69 16.29 7.69 -11.76
CA ALA A 69 16.73 6.31 -11.52
C ALA A 69 15.59 5.29 -11.26
N ARG A 70 14.41 5.78 -10.83
CA ARG A 70 13.21 4.97 -10.51
C ARG A 70 12.06 5.16 -11.51
N ARG A 71 12.25 6.00 -12.54
CA ARG A 71 11.28 6.21 -13.61
C ARG A 71 11.08 4.91 -14.40
N SER A 72 9.83 4.63 -14.73
CA SER A 72 9.50 3.54 -15.64
C SER A 72 9.50 4.04 -17.08
N GLU A 73 9.91 3.19 -18.00
CA GLU A 73 9.87 3.48 -19.45
C GLU A 73 8.45 3.83 -19.90
N PRO A 74 8.26 4.80 -20.81
CA PRO A 74 6.94 5.16 -21.27
C PRO A 74 6.28 4.00 -22.04
N VAL A 75 5.00 3.74 -21.74
CA VAL A 75 4.20 2.75 -22.48
C VAL A 75 3.79 3.33 -23.84
N GLY A 76 3.88 2.53 -24.91
CA GLY A 76 3.43 2.92 -26.25
C GLY A 76 1.92 3.24 -26.32
N THR A 77 1.49 3.97 -27.34
CA THR A 77 0.11 4.50 -27.46
C THR A 77 -0.96 3.47 -27.81
N GLY A 78 -0.60 2.28 -28.31
CA GLY A 78 -1.55 1.23 -28.71
C GLY A 78 -2.48 0.74 -27.57
N LEU A 79 -3.69 0.28 -27.90
CA LEU A 79 -4.71 -0.09 -26.91
C LEU A 79 -4.23 -1.15 -25.91
N PHE A 80 -3.56 -2.21 -26.38
CA PHE A 80 -3.08 -3.33 -25.56
C PHE A 80 -1.57 -3.34 -25.31
N SER A 81 -0.83 -2.30 -25.72
CA SER A 81 0.63 -2.20 -25.58
C SER A 81 1.13 -2.32 -24.13
N TRP A 82 0.27 -2.00 -23.16
CA TRP A 82 0.60 -2.00 -21.74
C TRP A 82 0.75 -3.42 -21.15
N ILE A 83 0.08 -4.43 -21.70
CA ILE A 83 0.14 -5.82 -21.22
C ILE A 83 1.55 -6.41 -21.41
N PRO A 84 2.11 -6.46 -22.64
CA PRO A 84 3.48 -6.95 -22.82
C PRO A 84 4.50 -6.04 -22.14
N ALA A 85 4.28 -4.72 -22.09
CA ALA A 85 5.16 -3.81 -21.38
C ALA A 85 5.21 -4.09 -19.88
N ALA A 86 4.08 -4.45 -19.25
CA ALA A 86 4.05 -4.83 -17.84
C ALA A 86 4.69 -6.20 -17.59
N LEU A 87 4.39 -7.20 -18.42
CA LEU A 87 4.82 -8.59 -18.22
C LEU A 87 6.30 -8.83 -18.56
N ARG A 88 6.90 -8.05 -19.47
CA ARG A 88 8.31 -8.22 -19.90
C ARG A 88 9.34 -7.77 -18.87
N VAL A 89 8.99 -6.85 -17.97
CA VAL A 89 9.96 -6.28 -17.01
C VAL A 89 10.41 -7.35 -16.01
N PRO A 90 11.71 -7.67 -15.85
CA PRO A 90 12.16 -8.71 -14.94
C PRO A 90 11.98 -8.35 -13.46
N ASP A 91 11.77 -9.35 -12.61
CA ASP A 91 11.52 -9.18 -11.16
C ASP A 91 12.60 -8.34 -10.45
N ARG A 92 13.88 -8.48 -10.84
CA ARG A 92 15.00 -7.67 -10.32
C ARG A 92 14.83 -6.17 -10.57
N GLU A 93 14.32 -5.83 -11.74
CA GLU A 93 14.11 -4.45 -12.14
C GLU A 93 12.88 -3.83 -11.45
N ILE A 94 11.84 -4.64 -11.20
CA ILE A 94 10.69 -4.23 -10.38
C ILE A 94 11.16 -3.82 -8.98
N ILE A 95 12.02 -4.63 -8.36
CA ILE A 95 12.57 -4.33 -7.01
C ILE A 95 13.39 -3.04 -7.04
N LYS A 96 14.21 -2.81 -8.07
CA LYS A 96 15.02 -1.60 -8.19
C LYS A 96 14.17 -0.34 -8.40
N ARG A 97 13.14 -0.40 -9.26
CA ARG A 97 12.32 0.77 -9.62
C ARG A 97 11.26 1.09 -8.55
N VAL A 98 10.64 0.08 -7.95
CA VAL A 98 9.45 0.25 -7.09
C VAL A 98 9.72 -0.09 -5.62
N GLY A 99 10.62 -1.02 -5.33
CA GLY A 99 11.00 -1.43 -3.98
C GLY A 99 10.58 -2.86 -3.59
N LEU A 100 11.07 -3.33 -2.44
CA LEU A 100 10.83 -4.70 -1.97
C LEU A 100 9.37 -4.95 -1.54
N ASP A 101 8.74 -4.01 -0.85
CA ASP A 101 7.36 -4.14 -0.34
C ASP A 101 6.38 -4.49 -1.46
N THR A 102 6.50 -3.76 -2.57
CA THR A 102 5.69 -3.93 -3.76
C THR A 102 5.94 -5.24 -4.46
N TYR A 103 7.21 -5.62 -4.61
CA TYR A 103 7.55 -6.91 -5.18
C TYR A 103 6.97 -8.06 -4.33
N MET A 104 7.06 -7.96 -3.01
CA MET A 104 6.52 -8.99 -2.13
C MET A 104 5.00 -9.11 -2.21
N PHE A 105 4.27 -8.00 -2.37
CA PHE A 105 2.83 -8.04 -2.62
C PHE A 105 2.49 -8.68 -3.97
N LEU A 106 3.17 -8.29 -5.05
CA LEU A 106 3.00 -8.92 -6.36
C LEU A 106 3.27 -10.43 -6.30
N ARG A 107 4.28 -10.80 -5.53
CA ARG A 107 4.64 -12.19 -5.28
C ARG A 107 3.56 -12.92 -4.50
N THR A 108 2.95 -12.33 -3.47
CA THR A 108 1.79 -12.91 -2.77
C THR A 108 0.65 -13.25 -3.73
N ILE A 109 0.26 -12.30 -4.58
CA ILE A 109 -0.82 -12.50 -5.56
C ILE A 109 -0.45 -13.62 -6.55
N ARG A 110 0.80 -13.63 -7.05
CA ARG A 110 1.30 -14.70 -7.93
C ARG A 110 1.24 -16.07 -7.25
N THR A 111 1.64 -16.16 -5.99
CA THR A 111 1.61 -17.41 -5.23
C THR A 111 0.17 -17.88 -5.02
N MET A 112 -0.76 -16.99 -4.68
CA MET A 112 -2.18 -17.32 -4.56
C MET A 112 -2.74 -17.85 -5.89
N PHE A 113 -2.37 -17.24 -7.03
CA PHE A 113 -2.72 -17.75 -8.36
C PHE A 113 -2.20 -19.18 -8.59
N ILE A 114 -0.90 -19.44 -8.31
CA ILE A 114 -0.30 -20.77 -8.47
C ILE A 114 -0.98 -21.82 -7.56
N MET A 115 -1.31 -21.44 -6.32
CA MET A 115 -2.05 -22.31 -5.40
C MET A 115 -3.41 -22.70 -5.98
N PHE A 116 -4.20 -21.73 -6.42
CA PHE A 116 -5.54 -21.99 -6.97
C PHE A 116 -5.52 -22.63 -8.36
N LEU A 117 -4.48 -22.43 -9.16
CA LEU A 117 -4.29 -23.15 -10.41
C LEU A 117 -4.18 -24.67 -10.16
N ALA A 118 -3.32 -25.06 -9.22
CA ALA A 118 -3.16 -26.47 -8.86
C ALA A 118 -4.46 -27.05 -8.26
N ILE A 119 -5.12 -26.31 -7.36
CA ILE A 119 -6.39 -26.74 -6.75
C ILE A 119 -7.49 -26.88 -7.82
N SER A 120 -7.58 -25.95 -8.77
CA SER A 120 -8.60 -26.00 -9.84
C SER A 120 -8.40 -27.16 -10.79
N VAL A 121 -7.15 -27.45 -11.17
CA VAL A 121 -6.81 -28.63 -11.99
C VAL A 121 -7.16 -29.92 -11.24
N LEU A 122 -6.76 -30.01 -9.98
CA LEU A 122 -7.09 -31.17 -9.14
C LEU A 122 -8.61 -31.33 -8.96
N SER A 123 -9.34 -30.22 -8.80
CA SER A 123 -10.78 -30.24 -8.56
C SER A 123 -11.56 -30.66 -9.81
N ALA A 124 -11.10 -30.31 -11.00
CA ALA A 124 -11.72 -30.77 -12.25
C ALA A 124 -11.50 -32.27 -12.49
N GLY A 125 -10.32 -32.80 -12.13
CA GLY A 125 -10.04 -34.24 -12.29
C GLY A 125 -10.71 -35.14 -11.24
N THR A 126 -11.03 -34.61 -10.05
CA THR A 126 -11.52 -35.42 -8.91
C THR A 126 -12.91 -35.02 -8.43
N MET A 127 -13.08 -33.80 -7.95
CA MET A 127 -14.31 -33.35 -7.28
C MET A 127 -15.49 -33.24 -8.25
N LEU A 128 -15.27 -32.70 -9.46
CA LEU A 128 -16.36 -32.45 -10.40
C LEU A 128 -17.04 -33.75 -10.90
N PRO A 129 -16.30 -34.80 -11.33
CA PRO A 129 -16.90 -36.09 -11.67
C PRO A 129 -17.63 -36.72 -10.48
N VAL A 130 -17.04 -36.66 -9.28
CA VAL A 130 -17.61 -37.28 -8.08
C VAL A 130 -18.92 -36.61 -7.66
N ASN A 131 -19.02 -35.29 -7.76
CA ASN A 131 -20.25 -34.57 -7.44
C ASN A 131 -21.36 -34.85 -8.47
N ILE A 132 -21.01 -34.93 -9.76
CA ILE A 132 -21.96 -35.23 -10.84
C ILE A 132 -22.54 -36.65 -10.69
N LEU A 133 -21.69 -37.62 -10.34
CA LEU A 133 -22.10 -39.02 -10.08
C LEU A 133 -22.81 -39.21 -8.73
N GLY A 134 -23.09 -38.13 -8.00
CA GLY A 134 -23.79 -38.16 -6.72
C GLY A 134 -25.22 -38.70 -6.84
N THR A 135 -25.65 -39.48 -5.84
CA THR A 135 -26.92 -40.20 -5.85
C THR A 135 -28.08 -39.44 -5.18
N LYS A 136 -27.88 -38.21 -4.67
CA LYS A 136 -28.95 -37.42 -4.01
C LYS A 136 -29.89 -36.70 -4.99
N GLY A 137 -29.69 -36.85 -6.31
CA GLY A 137 -30.61 -36.33 -7.33
C GLY A 137 -30.75 -34.80 -7.37
N GLN A 138 -29.76 -34.05 -6.84
CA GLN A 138 -29.76 -32.60 -6.89
C GLN A 138 -29.55 -32.14 -8.35
N THR A 139 -30.31 -31.14 -8.80
CA THR A 139 -30.21 -30.61 -10.16
C THR A 139 -29.54 -29.22 -10.18
N GLY A 140 -29.09 -28.78 -11.35
CA GLY A 140 -28.44 -27.48 -11.55
C GLY A 140 -27.11 -27.29 -10.82
N LEU A 141 -26.84 -26.08 -10.31
CA LEU A 141 -25.56 -25.77 -9.66
C LEU A 141 -25.32 -26.61 -8.39
N ASN A 142 -26.39 -27.05 -7.73
CA ASN A 142 -26.31 -27.89 -6.54
C ASN A 142 -25.84 -29.32 -6.89
N ALA A 143 -26.07 -29.79 -8.14
CA ALA A 143 -25.55 -31.06 -8.65
C ALA A 143 -24.02 -31.10 -8.67
N LEU A 144 -23.38 -29.95 -8.91
CA LEU A 144 -21.92 -29.80 -8.93
C LEU A 144 -21.30 -29.68 -7.53
N SER A 145 -22.10 -29.81 -6.48
CA SER A 145 -21.67 -29.61 -5.10
C SER A 145 -21.63 -30.91 -4.29
N MET A 146 -20.88 -30.89 -3.18
CA MET A 146 -20.86 -31.97 -2.19
C MET A 146 -22.27 -32.27 -1.60
N GLY A 147 -23.23 -31.35 -1.78
CA GLY A 147 -24.64 -31.56 -1.45
C GLY A 147 -25.29 -32.70 -2.23
N ASN A 148 -24.78 -33.06 -3.42
CA ASN A 148 -25.31 -34.15 -4.24
C ASN A 148 -24.79 -35.55 -3.83
N VAL A 149 -23.81 -35.62 -2.92
CA VAL A 149 -23.20 -36.89 -2.48
C VAL A 149 -23.89 -37.40 -1.22
N ASP A 150 -24.32 -38.67 -1.26
CA ASP A 150 -24.98 -39.34 -0.13
C ASP A 150 -24.05 -39.53 1.08
N GLU A 151 -24.61 -39.50 2.28
CA GLU A 151 -23.90 -39.57 3.57
C GLU A 151 -23.22 -40.93 3.79
N LYS A 152 -23.86 -42.01 3.33
CA LYS A 152 -23.31 -43.37 3.43
C LYS A 152 -22.30 -43.69 2.33
N SER A 153 -22.16 -42.82 1.34
CA SER A 153 -21.37 -43.10 0.14
C SER A 153 -19.85 -43.13 0.42
N PRO A 154 -19.07 -44.03 -0.22
CA PRO A 154 -17.61 -44.01 -0.15
C PRO A 154 -17.01 -42.75 -0.82
N TRP A 155 -17.73 -42.08 -1.73
CA TRP A 155 -17.29 -40.89 -2.46
C TRP A 155 -16.82 -39.73 -1.57
N LEU A 156 -17.33 -39.65 -0.33
CA LEU A 156 -16.89 -38.68 0.67
C LEU A 156 -15.40 -38.79 1.05
N TRP A 157 -14.78 -39.96 0.87
CA TRP A 157 -13.33 -40.12 1.04
C TRP A 157 -12.53 -39.34 0.00
N VAL A 158 -13.07 -39.17 -1.21
CA VAL A 158 -12.43 -38.35 -2.26
C VAL A 158 -12.37 -36.90 -1.81
N HIS A 159 -13.45 -36.37 -1.20
CA HIS A 159 -13.48 -35.01 -0.63
C HIS A 159 -12.43 -34.81 0.47
N VAL A 160 -12.32 -35.76 1.39
CA VAL A 160 -11.30 -35.72 2.46
C VAL A 160 -9.88 -35.76 1.86
N GLY A 161 -9.63 -36.65 0.90
CA GLY A 161 -8.34 -36.77 0.22
C GLY A 161 -7.95 -35.53 -0.57
N PHE A 162 -8.87 -34.98 -1.37
CA PHE A 162 -8.70 -33.73 -2.09
C PHE A 162 -8.33 -32.57 -1.17
N PHE A 163 -9.06 -32.44 -0.06
CA PHE A 163 -8.82 -31.39 0.92
C PHE A 163 -7.44 -31.54 1.59
N ALA A 164 -7.09 -32.75 2.03
CA ALA A 164 -5.78 -33.03 2.62
C ALA A 164 -4.64 -32.69 1.66
N ILE A 165 -4.75 -33.07 0.37
CA ILE A 165 -3.76 -32.73 -0.67
C ILE A 165 -3.69 -31.21 -0.88
N SER A 166 -4.83 -30.53 -0.93
CA SER A 166 -4.91 -29.07 -1.12
C SER A 166 -4.29 -28.29 0.04
N VAL A 167 -4.50 -28.76 1.28
CA VAL A 167 -3.86 -28.21 2.50
C VAL A 167 -2.35 -28.42 2.44
N LEU A 168 -1.89 -29.65 2.19
CA LEU A 168 -0.46 -29.98 2.12
C LEU A 168 0.26 -29.14 1.05
N TRP A 169 -0.34 -29.01 -0.14
CA TRP A 169 0.15 -28.15 -1.20
C TRP A 169 0.25 -26.69 -0.76
N THR A 170 -0.81 -26.16 -0.15
CA THR A 170 -0.86 -24.77 0.33
C THR A 170 0.21 -24.50 1.38
N LEU A 171 0.36 -25.38 2.38
CA LEU A 171 1.40 -25.27 3.41
C LEU A 171 2.80 -25.34 2.80
N ARG A 172 3.03 -26.25 1.84
CA ARG A 172 4.31 -26.37 1.13
C ARG A 172 4.65 -25.10 0.35
N CYS A 173 3.67 -24.47 -0.30
CA CYS A 173 3.85 -23.19 -0.98
C CYS A 173 4.13 -22.06 0.02
N ILE A 174 3.42 -21.99 1.15
CA ILE A 174 3.65 -20.99 2.20
C ILE A 174 5.08 -21.07 2.75
N VAL A 175 5.55 -22.27 3.12
CA VAL A 175 6.91 -22.47 3.64
C VAL A 175 7.96 -22.12 2.57
N GLY A 176 7.74 -22.52 1.31
CA GLY A 176 8.62 -22.17 0.20
C GLY A 176 8.75 -20.67 -0.01
N GLU A 177 7.63 -19.95 0.05
CA GLU A 177 7.62 -18.49 -0.12
C GLU A 177 8.21 -17.75 1.08
N LEU A 178 8.01 -18.24 2.31
CA LEU A 178 8.66 -17.68 3.50
C LEU A 178 10.19 -17.79 3.41
N ARG A 179 10.70 -18.91 2.91
CA ARG A 179 12.14 -19.11 2.68
C ARG A 179 12.71 -18.12 1.67
N ILE A 180 11.97 -17.84 0.61
CA ILE A 180 12.37 -16.86 -0.40
C ILE A 180 12.31 -15.44 0.17
N TYR A 181 11.25 -15.12 0.90
CA TYR A 181 11.09 -13.82 1.55
C TYR A 181 12.23 -13.53 2.52
N THR A 182 12.62 -14.48 3.38
CA THR A 182 13.72 -14.24 4.33
C THR A 182 15.03 -13.96 3.59
N GLN A 183 15.34 -14.69 2.52
CA GLN A 183 16.55 -14.41 1.71
C GLN A 183 16.52 -13.02 1.08
N LEU A 184 15.40 -12.62 0.50
CA LEU A 184 15.23 -11.30 -0.12
C LEU A 184 15.29 -10.17 0.91
N ARG A 185 14.69 -10.39 2.08
CA ARG A 185 14.75 -9.43 3.18
C ARG A 185 16.18 -9.26 3.69
N MET A 186 16.93 -10.34 3.87
CA MET A 186 18.35 -10.24 4.26
C MET A 186 19.18 -9.52 3.22
N TRP A 187 18.94 -9.80 1.94
CA TRP A 187 19.59 -9.07 0.85
C TRP A 187 19.24 -7.58 0.90
N TRP A 188 17.97 -7.23 1.09
CA TRP A 188 17.53 -5.85 1.16
C TRP A 188 18.13 -5.09 2.36
N LEU A 189 18.17 -5.70 3.55
CA LEU A 189 18.77 -5.10 4.76
C LEU A 189 20.28 -4.85 4.61
N THR A 190 20.97 -5.73 3.88
CA THR A 190 22.43 -5.62 3.65
C THR A 190 22.80 -4.82 2.42
N HIS A 191 21.84 -4.48 1.56
CA HIS A 191 22.08 -3.73 0.33
C HIS A 191 22.67 -2.34 0.67
N PRO A 192 23.71 -1.87 -0.05
CA PRO A 192 24.42 -0.63 0.32
C PRO A 192 23.50 0.60 0.37
N GLU A 193 22.53 0.70 -0.54
CA GLU A 193 21.54 1.79 -0.55
C GLU A 193 20.66 1.82 0.70
N ASN A 194 20.42 0.67 1.34
CA ASN A 194 19.59 0.60 2.55
C ASN A 194 20.44 0.63 3.82
N ALA A 195 21.57 -0.07 3.83
CA ALA A 195 22.49 -0.08 4.96
C ALA A 195 23.12 1.30 5.22
N ALA A 196 23.27 2.13 4.18
CA ALA A 196 23.73 3.52 4.31
C ALA A 196 22.65 4.47 4.85
N LYS A 197 21.36 4.08 4.86
CA LYS A 197 20.29 4.94 5.40
C LYS A 197 20.45 5.04 6.90
N ALA A 198 20.26 6.25 7.41
CA ALA A 198 20.33 6.54 8.84
C ALA A 198 19.37 5.67 9.67
N GLY A 199 18.23 5.26 9.10
CA GLY A 199 17.27 4.36 9.74
C GLY A 199 17.72 2.91 9.92
N ALA A 200 18.70 2.42 9.16
CA ALA A 200 19.20 1.05 9.29
C ALA A 200 20.10 0.86 10.52
N SER A 201 20.79 1.93 10.96
CA SER A 201 21.63 1.93 12.15
C SER A 201 20.99 2.60 13.36
N THR A 202 19.75 3.08 13.25
CA THR A 202 19.04 3.76 14.34
C THR A 202 17.96 2.87 14.94
N ILE A 203 17.93 2.77 16.27
CA ILE A 203 16.86 2.13 17.02
C ILE A 203 15.98 3.18 17.72
N LEU A 204 14.68 2.93 17.75
CA LEU A 204 13.74 3.69 18.59
C LEU A 204 13.46 2.89 19.87
N VAL A 205 13.89 3.44 21.01
CA VAL A 205 13.67 2.87 22.35
C VAL A 205 12.54 3.63 23.01
N SER A 206 11.45 2.94 23.32
CA SER A 206 10.31 3.50 24.07
C SER A 206 10.39 3.10 25.55
N HIS A 207 9.82 3.91 26.43
CA HIS A 207 9.73 3.68 27.87
C HIS A 207 11.09 3.69 28.58
N VAL A 208 11.91 4.69 28.27
CA VAL A 208 13.21 4.92 28.93
C VAL A 208 12.98 5.51 30.33
N PRO A 209 13.57 4.93 31.40
CA PRO A 209 13.47 5.47 32.76
C PRO A 209 13.96 6.91 32.86
N GLU A 210 13.30 7.73 33.68
CA GLU A 210 13.69 9.13 33.91
C GLU A 210 15.15 9.30 34.36
N THR A 211 15.68 8.32 35.10
CA THR A 211 17.08 8.30 35.54
C THR A 211 18.09 8.28 34.39
N LEU A 212 17.76 7.59 33.30
CA LEU A 212 18.57 7.52 32.07
C LEU A 212 18.26 8.69 31.14
N THR A 213 17.00 9.10 31.04
CA THR A 213 16.57 10.24 30.21
C THR A 213 17.20 11.58 30.68
N ARG A 214 17.42 11.77 31.99
CA ARG A 214 18.10 12.95 32.54
C ARG A 214 19.60 12.99 32.25
N LYS A 215 20.24 11.85 32.09
CA LYS A 215 21.70 11.74 31.88
C LYS A 215 21.98 11.01 30.58
N GLU A 216 22.03 11.76 29.48
CA GLU A 216 22.29 11.22 28.13
C GLU A 216 23.57 10.37 28.08
N HIS A 217 24.62 10.78 28.81
CA HIS A 217 25.87 10.02 28.92
C HIS A 217 25.67 8.57 29.41
N ARG A 218 24.80 8.35 30.40
CA ARG A 218 24.53 6.99 30.91
C ARG A 218 23.80 6.12 29.91
N LEU A 219 22.94 6.73 29.10
CA LEU A 219 22.27 6.02 28.02
C LEU A 219 23.29 5.66 26.92
N ARG A 220 24.23 6.54 26.63
CA ARG A 220 25.33 6.27 25.69
C ARG A 220 26.23 5.13 26.20
N GLU A 221 26.69 5.19 27.46
CA GLU A 221 27.47 4.12 28.11
C GLU A 221 26.79 2.75 27.99
N LEU A 222 25.48 2.68 28.26
CA LEU A 222 24.70 1.43 28.15
C LEU A 222 24.73 0.83 26.75
N PHE A 223 24.70 1.67 25.71
CA PHE A 223 24.68 1.23 24.32
C PHE A 223 26.07 1.14 23.67
N ASP A 224 27.12 1.66 24.31
CA ASP A 224 28.51 1.57 23.81
C ASP A 224 29.07 0.14 23.90
N GLU A 225 28.44 -0.75 24.69
CA GLU A 225 28.74 -2.19 24.74
C GLU A 225 28.48 -2.92 23.39
N PHE A 226 27.71 -2.32 22.49
CA PHE A 226 27.40 -2.92 21.19
C PHE A 226 28.48 -2.65 20.14
N PRO A 227 28.68 -3.54 19.15
CA PRO A 227 29.81 -3.47 18.23
C PRO A 227 29.82 -2.18 17.40
N GLY A 228 30.97 -1.50 17.40
CA GLY A 228 31.15 -0.22 16.71
C GLY A 228 30.73 1.00 17.52
N GLY A 229 30.18 0.83 18.72
CA GLY A 229 29.79 1.92 19.62
C GLY A 229 28.63 2.77 19.11
N VAL A 230 28.19 3.69 19.97
CA VAL A 230 27.14 4.64 19.66
C VAL A 230 27.71 5.84 18.90
N ARG A 231 27.04 6.22 17.83
CA ARG A 231 27.32 7.45 17.09
C ARG A 231 26.71 8.64 17.83
N GLN A 232 25.39 8.60 18.01
CA GLN A 232 24.63 9.66 18.67
C GLN A 232 23.38 9.13 19.35
N VAL A 233 23.01 9.78 20.45
CA VAL A 233 21.76 9.54 21.19
C VAL A 233 20.89 10.77 21.06
N PHE A 234 19.60 10.57 20.74
CA PHE A 234 18.60 11.62 20.69
C PHE A 234 17.52 11.32 21.72
N VAL A 235 17.56 12.03 22.84
CA VAL A 235 16.49 11.98 23.82
C VAL A 235 15.33 12.84 23.33
N ASN A 236 14.13 12.26 23.26
CA ASN A 236 12.94 12.97 22.81
C ASN A 236 12.58 14.09 23.81
N ARG A 237 12.16 15.23 23.29
CA ARG A 237 11.78 16.42 24.08
C ARG A 237 10.34 16.81 23.76
N SER A 238 9.60 17.21 24.79
CA SER A 238 8.23 17.68 24.69
C SER A 238 8.20 19.03 23.99
N SER A 239 7.86 19.01 22.69
CA SER A 239 7.84 20.19 21.85
C SER A 239 6.41 20.64 21.55
N LYS A 240 5.45 20.50 22.47
CA LYS A 240 4.01 20.70 22.16
C LYS A 240 3.74 22.12 21.64
N GLU A 241 4.28 23.14 22.31
CA GLU A 241 4.15 24.54 21.93
C GLU A 241 4.90 24.84 20.63
N LEU A 242 6.14 24.38 20.52
CA LEU A 242 6.94 24.51 19.30
C LEU A 242 6.27 23.85 18.09
N ALA A 243 5.73 22.65 18.25
CA ALA A 243 4.99 21.93 17.22
C ALA A 243 3.69 22.64 16.85
N ALA A 244 3.01 23.27 17.81
CA ALA A 244 1.84 24.09 17.55
C ALA A 244 2.20 25.35 16.74
N SER A 245 3.31 26.02 17.07
CA SER A 245 3.85 27.18 16.35
C SER A 245 4.30 26.81 14.93
N VAL A 246 5.02 25.71 14.75
CA VAL A 246 5.39 25.17 13.41
C VAL A 246 4.14 24.85 12.60
N LYS A 247 3.15 24.19 13.19
CA LYS A 247 1.87 23.88 12.52
C LYS A 247 1.07 25.16 12.18
N LYS A 248 1.13 26.18 13.04
CA LYS A 248 0.51 27.50 12.79
C LYS A 248 1.22 28.17 11.60
N ARG A 249 2.55 28.23 11.61
CA ARG A 249 3.38 28.75 10.51
C ARG A 249 3.07 28.05 9.19
N ASP A 250 3.07 26.72 9.14
CA ASP A 250 2.82 25.97 7.90
C ASP A 250 1.39 26.20 7.35
N LYS A 251 0.41 26.44 8.25
CA LYS A 251 -0.95 26.84 7.85
C LYS A 251 -0.98 28.28 7.31
N LEU A 252 -0.25 29.20 7.94
CA LEU A 252 -0.12 30.58 7.48
C LEU A 252 0.59 30.64 6.13
N ALA A 253 1.68 29.90 5.95
CA ALA A 253 2.40 29.80 4.68
C ALA A 253 1.47 29.38 3.53
N LYS A 254 0.65 28.34 3.72
CA LYS A 254 -0.35 27.93 2.71
C LYS A 254 -1.40 29.00 2.41
N LYS A 255 -1.82 29.78 3.43
CA LYS A 255 -2.77 30.89 3.24
C LYS A 255 -2.12 32.04 2.49
N LEU A 256 -0.88 32.39 2.86
CA LEU A 256 -0.08 33.44 2.24
C LEU A 256 0.25 33.10 0.79
N GLU A 257 0.69 31.88 0.48
CA GLU A 257 0.87 31.40 -0.90
C GLU A 257 -0.42 31.54 -1.71
N LYS A 258 -1.57 31.18 -1.12
CA LYS A 258 -2.87 31.29 -1.77
C LYS A 258 -3.26 32.74 -2.05
N THR A 259 -3.06 33.65 -1.10
CA THR A 259 -3.35 35.08 -1.29
C THR A 259 -2.40 35.72 -2.28
N LEU A 260 -1.09 35.44 -2.18
CA LEU A 260 -0.08 35.96 -3.11
C LEU A 260 -0.34 35.47 -4.53
N THR A 261 -0.62 34.18 -4.70
CA THR A 261 -0.94 33.61 -6.02
C THR A 261 -2.23 34.20 -6.61
N ALA A 262 -3.27 34.37 -5.79
CA ALA A 262 -4.53 34.97 -6.26
C ALA A 262 -4.33 36.43 -6.68
N TYR A 263 -3.56 37.19 -5.91
CA TYR A 263 -3.22 38.57 -6.23
C TYR A 263 -2.33 38.64 -7.49
N ALA A 264 -1.37 37.71 -7.64
CA ALA A 264 -0.54 37.58 -8.84
C ALA A 264 -1.35 37.50 -10.13
N VAL A 265 -2.35 36.60 -10.12
CA VAL A 265 -3.25 36.39 -11.26
C VAL A 265 -4.12 37.62 -11.51
N GLN A 266 -4.59 38.30 -10.46
CA GLN A 266 -5.36 39.54 -10.61
C GLN A 266 -4.52 40.66 -11.22
N CYS A 267 -3.27 40.85 -10.77
CA CYS A 267 -2.35 41.83 -11.32
C CYS A 267 -2.03 41.55 -12.79
N THR A 268 -1.81 40.29 -13.14
CA THR A 268 -1.55 39.87 -14.53
C THR A 268 -2.77 40.13 -15.42
N LYS A 269 -3.96 39.79 -14.95
CA LYS A 269 -5.22 40.06 -15.66
C LYS A 269 -5.49 41.55 -15.84
N ALA A 270 -5.19 42.37 -14.84
CA ALA A 270 -5.33 43.83 -14.93
C ALA A 270 -4.32 44.42 -15.93
N PHE A 271 -3.09 43.89 -15.94
CA PHE A 271 -2.05 44.28 -16.89
C PHE A 271 -2.43 43.93 -18.33
N GLU A 272 -2.92 42.71 -18.58
CA GLU A 272 -3.38 42.29 -19.91
C GLU A 272 -4.53 43.16 -20.41
N ARG A 273 -5.53 43.47 -19.57
CA ARG A 273 -6.62 44.38 -19.92
C ARG A 273 -6.14 45.80 -20.24
N ALA A 274 -5.20 46.32 -19.45
CA ALA A 274 -4.62 47.62 -19.68
C ALA A 274 -3.86 47.64 -21.03
N ALA A 275 -3.15 46.56 -21.36
CA ALA A 275 -2.47 46.39 -22.64
C ALA A 275 -3.45 46.29 -23.83
N GLU A 276 -4.54 45.50 -23.71
CA GLU A 276 -5.58 45.35 -24.73
C GLU A 276 -6.28 46.68 -25.02
N HIS A 277 -6.64 47.44 -23.99
CA HIS A 277 -7.35 48.71 -24.11
C HIS A 277 -6.42 49.93 -24.27
N ARG A 278 -5.08 49.72 -24.34
CA ARG A 278 -4.05 50.78 -24.30
C ARG A 278 -4.28 51.81 -23.19
N GLN A 279 -4.72 51.33 -22.03
CA GLN A 279 -4.94 52.14 -20.83
C GLN A 279 -3.71 52.06 -19.93
N GLU A 280 -3.55 53.07 -19.08
CA GLU A 280 -2.53 53.03 -18.03
C GLU A 280 -2.86 51.90 -17.04
N TYR A 281 -1.83 51.16 -16.64
CA TYR A 281 -1.99 50.06 -15.70
C TYR A 281 -2.33 50.60 -14.30
N VAL A 282 -3.53 50.29 -13.83
CA VAL A 282 -3.96 50.55 -12.44
C VAL A 282 -3.80 49.28 -11.62
N GLN A 283 -3.08 49.38 -10.50
CA GLN A 283 -2.90 48.25 -9.58
C GLN A 283 -4.25 47.83 -8.96
N PRO A 284 -4.60 46.53 -8.98
CA PRO A 284 -5.84 46.06 -8.36
C PRO A 284 -5.79 46.23 -6.84
N PRO A 285 -6.96 46.43 -6.19
CA PRO A 285 -7.04 46.62 -4.75
C PRO A 285 -6.50 45.40 -4.01
N ARG A 286 -5.72 45.66 -2.96
CA ARG A 286 -5.07 44.61 -2.17
C ARG A 286 -6.08 43.75 -1.42
N PRO A 287 -5.80 42.44 -1.22
CA PRO A 287 -6.70 41.55 -0.50
C PRO A 287 -6.80 41.94 0.97
N MET A 288 -8.01 42.24 1.44
CA MET A 288 -8.29 42.58 2.83
C MET A 288 -8.83 41.36 3.60
N LEU A 289 -8.39 41.21 4.84
CA LEU A 289 -8.86 40.20 5.79
C LEU A 289 -9.53 40.90 6.99
N ARG A 290 -10.60 40.32 7.54
CA ARG A 290 -11.11 40.75 8.86
C ARG A 290 -10.50 39.90 9.97
N LYS A 291 -9.85 40.54 10.95
CA LYS A 291 -9.32 39.87 12.14
C LYS A 291 -10.49 39.38 13.00
N LYS A 292 -10.52 38.08 13.31
CA LYS A 292 -11.55 37.52 14.19
C LYS A 292 -11.21 37.89 15.64
N LEU A 293 -12.09 38.61 16.33
CA LEU A 293 -11.87 39.03 17.73
C LEU A 293 -12.01 37.86 18.71
N LEU A 294 -12.86 36.87 18.42
CA LEU A 294 -13.11 35.73 19.33
C LEU A 294 -13.56 34.44 18.61
N GLY A 295 -12.95 34.11 17.46
CA GLY A 295 -13.11 32.81 16.79
C GLY A 295 -14.46 32.45 16.16
N VAL A 296 -15.59 33.00 16.63
CA VAL A 296 -16.94 32.46 16.37
C VAL A 296 -17.75 33.26 15.35
N VAL A 297 -17.65 34.60 15.28
CA VAL A 297 -18.48 35.41 14.37
C VAL A 297 -17.68 35.89 13.14
N PRO A 298 -18.10 35.56 11.90
CA PRO A 298 -17.34 35.89 10.68
C PRO A 298 -17.40 37.37 10.24
N CYS A 299 -18.24 38.20 10.86
CA CYS A 299 -18.56 39.55 10.36
C CYS A 299 -18.07 40.71 11.25
N VAL A 300 -17.63 40.45 12.49
CA VAL A 300 -17.23 41.48 13.46
C VAL A 300 -15.71 41.41 13.66
N GLY A 301 -15.00 42.42 13.17
CA GLY A 301 -13.53 42.45 13.19
C GLY A 301 -12.95 43.60 12.35
N THR A 302 -11.76 44.05 12.74
CA THR A 302 -11.00 45.08 12.02
C THR A 302 -10.54 44.56 10.66
N LYS A 303 -10.69 45.37 9.61
CA LYS A 303 -10.15 45.07 8.28
C LYS A 303 -8.65 45.38 8.30
N VAL A 304 -7.83 44.39 7.98
CA VAL A 304 -6.37 44.47 7.90
C VAL A 304 -5.94 43.89 6.56
N GLU A 305 -4.85 44.38 5.99
CA GLU A 305 -4.29 43.82 4.77
C GLU A 305 -3.84 42.38 4.98
N ALA A 306 -4.26 41.46 4.10
CA ALA A 306 -4.04 40.03 4.30
C ALA A 306 -2.56 39.62 4.13
N ILE A 307 -1.83 40.25 3.22
CA ILE A 307 -0.41 39.92 2.93
C ILE A 307 0.46 40.32 4.13
N GLU A 308 0.38 41.58 4.55
CA GLU A 308 1.08 42.10 5.74
C GLU A 308 0.74 41.28 6.99
N TYR A 309 -0.53 41.02 7.24
CA TYR A 309 -0.96 40.24 8.42
C TYR A 309 -0.38 38.83 8.43
N TYR A 310 -0.41 38.11 7.30
CA TYR A 310 0.14 36.76 7.24
C TYR A 310 1.67 36.75 7.28
N ALA A 311 2.35 37.68 6.63
CA ALA A 311 3.81 37.78 6.65
C ALA A 311 4.34 38.11 8.05
N SER A 312 3.75 39.10 8.74
CA SER A 312 4.11 39.47 10.11
C SER A 312 3.82 38.36 11.13
N GLU A 313 2.66 37.71 11.06
CA GLU A 313 2.35 36.56 11.93
C GLU A 313 3.29 35.36 11.69
N MET A 314 3.72 35.15 10.44
CA MET A 314 4.73 34.15 10.12
C MET A 314 6.10 34.50 10.68
N ALA A 315 6.52 35.77 10.57
CA ALA A 315 7.76 36.26 11.15
C ALA A 315 7.78 36.07 12.67
N MET A 316 6.69 36.40 13.37
CA MET A 316 6.54 36.14 14.81
C MET A 316 6.69 34.65 15.14
N CYS A 317 6.06 33.75 14.36
CA CYS A 317 6.20 32.31 14.57
C CYS A 317 7.65 31.84 14.32
N ASN A 318 8.31 32.39 13.29
CA ASN A 318 9.69 32.06 12.94
C ASN A 318 10.68 32.54 14.00
N HIS A 319 10.49 33.73 14.57
CA HIS A 319 11.27 34.23 15.70
C HIS A 319 11.10 33.34 16.93
N PHE A 320 9.87 32.94 17.26
CA PHE A 320 9.63 31.99 18.35
C PHE A 320 10.35 30.65 18.10
N ILE A 321 10.27 30.10 16.87
CA ILE A 321 10.99 28.88 16.50
C ILE A 321 12.51 29.08 16.63
N ALA A 322 13.04 30.23 16.20
CA ALA A 322 14.48 30.55 16.30
C ALA A 322 14.95 30.62 17.75
N GLN A 323 14.16 31.25 18.63
CA GLN A 323 14.46 31.36 20.05
C GLN A 323 14.37 30.00 20.75
N SER A 324 13.26 29.28 20.54
CA SER A 324 13.07 27.93 21.10
C SER A 324 14.09 26.91 20.58
N SER A 325 14.58 27.06 19.35
CA SER A 325 15.61 26.16 18.81
C SER A 325 16.98 26.38 19.43
N LYS A 326 17.25 27.56 20.03
CA LYS A 326 18.50 27.84 20.75
C LYS A 326 18.47 27.31 22.18
N ASP A 327 17.34 27.43 22.86
CA ASP A 327 17.15 26.95 24.23
C ASP A 327 16.40 25.61 24.26
N LEU A 328 17.08 24.56 23.81
CA LEU A 328 16.49 23.22 23.76
C LEU A 328 16.35 22.58 25.15
N ASP A 329 17.15 23.01 26.13
CA ASP A 329 17.22 22.39 27.46
C ASP A 329 16.04 22.78 28.35
N HIS A 330 15.34 23.87 28.02
CA HIS A 330 14.07 24.23 28.62
C HIS A 330 12.97 23.16 28.41
N PHE A 331 13.04 22.36 27.34
CA PHE A 331 12.00 21.37 27.05
C PHE A 331 12.10 20.12 27.92
N VAL A 332 10.97 19.74 28.53
CA VAL A 332 10.85 18.50 29.31
C VAL A 332 11.20 17.29 28.45
N ARG A 333 12.08 16.43 28.95
CA ARG A 333 12.49 15.21 28.26
C ARG A 333 11.44 14.12 28.44
N GLU A 334 11.08 13.45 27.35
CA GLU A 334 10.06 12.39 27.31
C GLU A 334 10.73 11.01 27.45
N PRO A 335 10.02 9.96 27.92
CA PRO A 335 10.57 8.63 28.20
C PRO A 335 10.80 7.81 26.92
N SER A 336 11.49 8.38 25.93
CA SER A 336 11.80 7.75 24.65
C SER A 336 13.10 8.32 24.09
N ALA A 337 13.90 7.47 23.44
CA ALA A 337 15.16 7.87 22.83
C ALA A 337 15.37 7.17 21.49
N LEU A 338 16.05 7.85 20.58
CA LEU A 338 16.58 7.27 19.34
C LEU A 338 18.09 7.12 19.51
N VAL A 339 18.61 5.92 19.28
CA VAL A 339 20.03 5.61 19.43
C VAL A 339 20.57 5.19 18.08
N MET A 340 21.55 5.94 17.57
CA MET A 340 22.19 5.69 16.29
C MET A 340 23.55 5.03 16.53
N PHE A 341 23.76 3.88 15.90
CA PHE A 341 25.02 3.13 15.97
C PHE A 341 25.91 3.42 14.75
N ASN A 342 27.20 3.15 14.88
CA ASN A 342 28.12 3.19 13.72
C ASN A 342 27.93 2.00 12.77
N LYS A 343 27.46 0.86 13.28
CA LYS A 343 27.19 -0.34 12.47
C LYS A 343 25.71 -0.72 12.54
N PRO A 344 25.05 -1.05 11.41
CA PRO A 344 23.63 -1.45 11.40
C PRO A 344 23.37 -2.78 12.14
N VAL A 345 24.37 -3.65 12.22
CA VAL A 345 24.28 -4.92 12.97
C VAL A 345 24.05 -4.69 14.45
N ALA A 346 24.67 -3.64 15.02
CA ALA A 346 24.52 -3.28 16.42
C ALA A 346 23.06 -2.92 16.75
N ALA A 347 22.36 -2.22 15.84
CA ALA A 347 20.94 -1.89 16.00
C ALA A 347 20.07 -3.15 16.14
N HIS A 348 20.32 -4.17 15.31
CA HIS A 348 19.58 -5.43 15.39
C HIS A 348 19.96 -6.25 16.64
N MET A 349 21.22 -6.23 17.06
CA MET A 349 21.64 -6.88 18.30
C MET A 349 21.00 -6.23 19.53
N ALA A 350 21.06 -4.90 19.62
CA ALA A 350 20.44 -4.13 20.70
C ALA A 350 18.93 -4.34 20.81
N ALA A 351 18.25 -4.54 19.68
CA ALA A 351 16.82 -4.83 19.67
C ALA A 351 16.46 -6.26 20.12
N GLN A 352 17.41 -7.20 20.12
CA GLN A 352 17.21 -8.57 20.58
C GLN A 352 17.57 -8.76 22.07
N THR A 353 18.43 -7.91 22.60
CA THR A 353 18.90 -7.99 23.99
C THR A 353 17.91 -7.38 24.98
N VAL A 354 17.90 -7.89 26.21
CA VAL A 354 17.23 -7.25 27.34
C VAL A 354 18.09 -6.07 27.81
N LEU A 355 17.57 -4.84 27.73
CA LEU A 355 18.31 -3.61 28.02
C LEU A 355 18.28 -3.18 29.49
N ASP A 356 17.23 -3.55 30.23
CA ASP A 356 17.04 -3.17 31.64
C ASP A 356 16.50 -4.38 32.42
N TYR A 357 16.82 -4.44 33.72
CA TYR A 357 16.31 -5.46 34.64
C TYR A 357 14.86 -5.17 35.07
N ARG A 358 14.40 -3.92 34.94
CA ARG A 358 13.04 -3.51 35.34
C ARG A 358 11.99 -3.95 34.32
N PRO A 359 10.85 -4.52 34.75
CA PRO A 359 9.79 -4.89 33.83
C PRO A 359 9.22 -3.65 33.13
N PHE A 360 8.91 -3.79 31.84
CA PHE A 360 8.36 -2.75 30.95
C PHE A 360 9.27 -1.56 30.65
N SER A 361 10.40 -1.41 31.34
CA SER A 361 11.44 -0.44 31.01
C SER A 361 12.14 -0.84 29.72
N MET A 362 12.31 0.12 28.80
CA MET A 362 12.96 -0.07 27.49
C MET A 362 12.47 -1.31 26.70
N SER A 363 11.21 -1.71 26.96
CA SER A 363 10.66 -3.00 26.51
C SER A 363 10.28 -3.04 25.03
N HIS A 364 10.13 -1.87 24.40
CA HIS A 364 9.74 -1.78 23.00
C HIS A 364 10.83 -1.05 22.20
N VAL A 365 11.68 -1.84 21.56
CA VAL A 365 12.73 -1.40 20.64
C VAL A 365 12.27 -1.65 19.20
N SER A 366 12.36 -0.64 18.34
CA SER A 366 12.07 -0.79 16.91
C SER A 366 13.30 -0.47 16.08
N VAL A 367 13.61 -1.35 15.13
CA VAL A 367 14.65 -1.20 14.10
C VAL A 367 14.05 -0.68 12.80
N ASP A 368 14.91 -0.30 11.85
CA ASP A 368 14.56 0.17 10.50
C ASP A 368 13.59 1.36 10.54
N VAL A 369 13.86 2.34 11.41
CA VAL A 369 12.97 3.47 11.64
C VAL A 369 13.27 4.59 10.66
N HIS A 370 12.28 4.99 9.87
CA HIS A 370 12.37 6.20 9.05
C HIS A 370 11.89 7.42 9.85
N PRO A 371 12.58 8.59 9.79
CA PRO A 371 12.18 9.77 10.55
C PRO A 371 10.73 10.22 10.34
N ASP A 372 10.26 10.21 9.09
CA ASP A 372 8.87 10.57 8.75
C ASP A 372 7.81 9.54 9.18
N ASP A 373 8.23 8.33 9.55
CA ASP A 373 7.34 7.26 10.02
C ASP A 373 6.98 7.43 11.51
N ILE A 374 7.80 8.18 12.27
CA ILE A 374 7.64 8.32 13.72
C ILE A 374 6.45 9.22 14.07
N LEU A 375 5.58 8.72 14.96
CA LEU A 375 4.48 9.45 15.56
C LEU A 375 4.89 9.97 16.94
N TRP A 376 5.51 11.15 16.94
CA TRP A 376 6.03 11.84 18.12
C TRP A 376 5.02 12.01 19.25
N SER A 377 3.73 12.23 18.93
CA SER A 377 2.66 12.35 19.93
C SER A 377 2.43 11.08 20.75
N ASN A 378 2.78 9.92 20.21
CA ASN A 378 2.52 8.62 20.82
C ASN A 378 3.72 8.12 21.65
N LEU A 379 4.88 8.77 21.56
CA LEU A 379 6.10 8.38 22.28
C LEU A 379 6.06 8.69 23.78
N LYS A 380 5.20 9.62 24.20
CA LYS A 380 4.98 10.01 25.60
C LYS A 380 4.28 8.94 26.45
N MET A 381 3.55 8.02 25.81
CA MET A 381 2.60 7.16 26.52
C MET A 381 3.30 6.13 27.41
N SER A 382 2.73 5.88 28.59
CA SER A 382 3.19 4.81 29.47
C SER A 382 2.87 3.42 28.87
N PRO A 383 3.60 2.35 29.27
CA PRO A 383 3.32 0.99 28.81
C PRO A 383 1.90 0.52 29.16
N TRP A 384 1.42 0.88 30.36
CA TRP A 384 0.09 0.52 30.84
C TRP A 384 -1.01 1.23 30.06
N ASP A 385 -0.87 2.53 29.82
CA ASP A 385 -1.82 3.29 29.00
C ASP A 385 -1.95 2.68 27.60
N LYS A 386 -0.82 2.30 27.00
CA LYS A 386 -0.79 1.68 25.66
C LYS A 386 -1.50 0.32 25.64
N ARG A 387 -1.33 -0.50 26.67
CA ARG A 387 -2.01 -1.81 26.79
C ARG A 387 -3.52 -1.66 26.99
N ILE A 388 -3.93 -0.82 27.95
CA ILE A 388 -5.35 -0.57 28.24
C ILE A 388 -6.05 0.00 27.00
N ARG A 389 -5.46 1.02 26.36
CA ARG A 389 -5.98 1.58 25.09
C ARG A 389 -6.02 0.53 23.99
N GLY A 390 -5.05 -0.38 23.94
CA GLY A 390 -5.04 -1.54 23.05
C GLY A 390 -6.29 -2.44 23.23
N TYR A 391 -6.58 -2.83 24.47
CA TYR A 391 -7.75 -3.65 24.79
C TYR A 391 -9.07 -2.92 24.54
N VAL A 392 -9.19 -1.67 24.99
CA VAL A 392 -10.38 -0.84 24.74
C VAL A 392 -10.62 -0.67 23.25
N SER A 393 -9.57 -0.37 22.47
CA SER A 393 -9.64 -0.24 21.02
C SER A 393 -10.06 -1.54 20.32
N PHE A 394 -9.64 -2.70 20.85
CA PHE A 394 -10.08 -4.00 20.34
C PHE A 394 -11.55 -4.27 20.65
N ILE A 395 -12.00 -4.01 21.89
CA ILE A 395 -13.41 -4.12 22.29
C ILE A 395 -14.30 -3.22 21.42
N ILE A 396 -13.89 -1.97 21.19
CA ILE A 396 -14.60 -1.05 20.29
C ILE A 396 -14.65 -1.61 18.86
N THR A 397 -13.58 -2.27 18.39
CA THR A 397 -13.57 -2.90 17.05
C THR A 397 -14.55 -4.07 16.99
N VAL A 398 -14.65 -4.90 18.03
CA VAL A 398 -15.64 -5.98 18.12
C VAL A 398 -17.06 -5.42 18.18
N GLY A 399 -17.31 -4.40 19.01
CA GLY A 399 -18.60 -3.72 19.09
C GLY A 399 -19.00 -3.06 17.76
N LEU A 400 -18.06 -2.40 17.08
CA LEU A 400 -18.25 -1.84 15.74
C LEU A 400 -18.62 -2.94 14.73
N THR A 401 -17.98 -4.11 14.83
CA THR A 401 -18.28 -5.27 13.97
C THR A 401 -19.71 -5.75 14.18
N ALA A 402 -20.17 -5.88 15.43
CA ALA A 402 -21.54 -6.28 15.76
C ALA A 402 -22.57 -5.23 15.29
N VAL A 403 -22.35 -3.94 15.56
CA VAL A 403 -23.24 -2.87 15.06
C VAL A 403 -23.32 -2.88 13.54
N TRP A 404 -22.20 -3.14 12.85
CA TRP A 404 -22.18 -3.22 11.40
C TRP A 404 -23.00 -4.40 10.86
N THR A 405 -22.97 -5.56 11.54
CA THR A 405 -23.84 -6.69 11.16
C THR A 405 -25.31 -6.34 11.25
N LEU A 406 -25.71 -5.59 12.28
CA LEU A 406 -27.09 -5.12 12.43
C LEU A 406 -27.49 -4.18 11.28
N ILE A 407 -26.62 -3.23 10.94
CA ILE A 407 -26.86 -2.28 9.84
C ILE A 407 -26.97 -3.01 8.51
N THR A 408 -26.06 -3.94 8.22
CA THR A 408 -26.06 -4.69 6.96
C THR A 408 -27.27 -5.63 6.85
N ALA A 409 -27.67 -6.28 7.94
CA ALA A 409 -28.89 -7.08 7.99
C ALA A 409 -30.14 -6.22 7.74
N PHE A 410 -30.24 -5.06 8.39
CA PHE A 410 -31.34 -4.10 8.18
C PHE A 410 -31.39 -3.62 6.73
N LEU A 411 -30.27 -3.17 6.16
CA LEU A 411 -30.19 -2.73 4.76
C LEU A 411 -30.54 -3.85 3.78
N SER A 412 -30.13 -5.09 4.04
CA SER A 412 -30.50 -6.25 3.23
C SER A 412 -32.00 -6.54 3.29
N GLY A 413 -32.63 -6.32 4.44
CA GLY A 413 -34.09 -6.37 4.59
C GLY A 413 -34.82 -5.29 3.79
N LEU A 414 -34.25 -4.08 3.69
CA LEU A 414 -34.83 -2.99 2.87
C LEU A 414 -34.86 -3.31 1.37
N VAL A 415 -33.95 -4.16 0.90
CA VAL A 415 -33.90 -4.58 -0.51
C VAL A 415 -35.05 -5.55 -0.84
N GLN A 416 -35.63 -6.22 0.16
CA GLN A 416 -36.75 -7.14 -0.05
C GLN A 416 -38.09 -6.37 -0.17
N VAL A 417 -38.38 -6.01 -1.42
CA VAL A 417 -39.58 -5.38 -2.02
C VAL A 417 -40.91 -5.55 -1.26
N LYS A 418 -41.22 -6.73 -0.71
CA LYS A 418 -42.52 -7.03 -0.09
C LYS A 418 -42.64 -6.56 1.37
N ASN A 419 -41.52 -6.42 2.08
CA ASN A 419 -41.50 -6.06 3.51
C ASN A 419 -41.58 -4.54 3.73
N LEU A 420 -41.09 -3.74 2.78
CA LEU A 420 -41.11 -2.27 2.87
C LEU A 420 -42.53 -1.69 2.79
N ALA A 421 -43.35 -2.25 1.89
CA ALA A 421 -44.70 -1.77 1.63
C ALA A 421 -45.67 -2.06 2.80
N GLN A 422 -45.32 -2.98 3.70
CA GLN A 422 -46.10 -3.35 4.88
C GLN A 422 -45.82 -2.45 6.10
N LEU A 423 -44.71 -1.67 6.08
CA LEU A 423 -44.39 -0.75 7.16
C LEU A 423 -45.20 0.55 7.01
N LYS A 424 -45.95 0.91 8.06
CA LYS A 424 -46.84 2.09 8.09
C LYS A 424 -46.13 3.41 7.75
N ALA A 425 -44.82 3.51 7.98
CA ALA A 425 -44.01 4.69 7.65
C ALA A 425 -43.75 4.89 6.14
N PHE A 426 -43.93 3.83 5.34
CA PHE A 426 -43.59 3.81 3.91
C PHE A 426 -44.81 3.57 3.01
N SER A 427 -46.04 3.71 3.52
CA SER A 427 -47.27 3.54 2.73
C SER A 427 -47.35 4.50 1.52
N TRP A 428 -46.72 5.67 1.60
CA TRP A 428 -46.62 6.64 0.50
C TRP A 428 -45.81 6.14 -0.71
N LEU A 429 -44.97 5.10 -0.55
CA LEU A 429 -44.21 4.48 -1.64
C LEU A 429 -45.08 3.58 -2.53
N GLN A 430 -46.25 3.15 -2.08
CA GLN A 430 -47.15 2.29 -2.85
C GLN A 430 -47.70 2.98 -4.11
N GLY A 431 -47.68 4.32 -4.17
CA GLY A 431 -48.21 5.10 -5.29
C GLY A 431 -47.20 5.46 -6.40
N ASN A 432 -45.88 5.30 -6.18
CA ASN A 432 -44.85 5.79 -7.10
C ASN A 432 -43.82 4.72 -7.46
N ALA A 433 -43.97 4.06 -8.61
CA ALA A 433 -43.09 2.99 -9.09
C ALA A 433 -41.61 3.40 -9.19
N TRP A 434 -41.33 4.65 -9.59
CA TRP A 434 -39.97 5.21 -9.61
C TRP A 434 -39.37 5.31 -8.20
N ALA A 435 -40.08 5.96 -7.27
CA ALA A 435 -39.59 6.13 -5.90
C ALA A 435 -39.38 4.75 -5.24
N PHE A 436 -40.30 3.82 -5.48
CA PHE A 436 -40.20 2.45 -5.02
C PHE A 436 -38.93 1.74 -5.52
N GLY A 437 -38.57 1.87 -6.81
CA GLY A 437 -37.34 1.31 -7.36
C GLY A 437 -36.06 1.94 -6.78
N VAL A 438 -36.05 3.26 -6.57
CA VAL A 438 -34.90 3.97 -6.00
C VAL A 438 -34.65 3.57 -4.54
N PHE A 439 -35.71 3.51 -3.72
CA PHE A 439 -35.60 3.16 -2.30
C PHE A 439 -35.35 1.68 -2.05
N SER A 440 -35.82 0.78 -2.92
CA SER A 440 -35.57 -0.67 -2.79
C SER A 440 -34.21 -1.10 -3.32
N GLY A 441 -33.66 -0.44 -4.35
CA GLY A 441 -32.40 -0.86 -4.98
C GLY A 441 -31.19 0.05 -4.71
N ILE A 442 -31.34 1.34 -5.02
CA ILE A 442 -30.20 2.27 -5.11
C ILE A 442 -29.79 2.78 -3.73
N VAL A 443 -30.75 3.22 -2.92
CA VAL A 443 -30.45 3.84 -1.62
C VAL A 443 -29.72 2.88 -0.67
N PRO A 444 -30.16 1.62 -0.44
CA PRO A 444 -29.46 0.71 0.46
C PRO A 444 -28.03 0.41 -0.01
N SER A 445 -27.85 0.23 -1.32
CA SER A 445 -26.55 -0.03 -1.95
C SER A 445 -25.61 1.18 -1.83
N ALA A 446 -26.12 2.40 -2.04
CA ALA A 446 -25.35 3.63 -1.90
C ALA A 446 -24.95 3.92 -0.45
N VAL A 447 -25.87 3.70 0.51
CA VAL A 447 -25.60 3.83 1.94
C VAL A 447 -24.54 2.82 2.37
N LEU A 448 -24.65 1.56 1.95
CA LEU A 448 -23.67 0.53 2.25
C LEU A 448 -22.28 0.87 1.68
N ALA A 449 -22.23 1.34 0.43
CA ALA A 449 -20.97 1.77 -0.21
C ALA A 449 -20.32 2.95 0.52
N LEU A 450 -21.12 3.94 0.96
CA LEU A 450 -20.64 5.07 1.74
C LEU A 450 -20.11 4.63 3.12
N LEU A 451 -20.82 3.71 3.78
CA LEU A 451 -20.38 3.13 5.05
C LEU A 451 -19.01 2.46 4.86
N MET A 452 -18.87 1.57 3.88
CA MET A 452 -17.62 0.84 3.60
C MET A 452 -16.43 1.77 3.30
N LEU A 453 -16.66 2.95 2.71
CA LEU A 453 -15.62 3.95 2.48
C LEU A 453 -15.08 4.57 3.79
N VAL A 454 -15.93 4.71 4.79
CA VAL A 454 -15.59 5.33 6.09
C VAL A 454 -14.84 4.35 7.00
N LEU A 455 -15.10 3.05 6.88
CA LEU A 455 -14.59 2.02 7.78
C LEU A 455 -13.05 2.01 7.95
N PRO A 456 -12.21 1.97 6.88
CA PRO A 456 -10.76 1.97 7.05
C PRO A 456 -10.25 3.23 7.75
N SER A 457 -10.96 4.36 7.61
CA SER A 457 -10.60 5.62 8.28
C SER A 457 -10.88 5.57 9.78
N VAL A 458 -12.02 4.98 10.19
CA VAL A 458 -12.37 4.79 11.60
C VAL A 458 -11.39 3.82 12.28
N LEU A 459 -11.09 2.69 11.64
CA LEU A 459 -10.13 1.72 12.19
C LEU A 459 -8.73 2.32 12.33
N ARG A 460 -8.28 3.14 11.36
CA ARG A 460 -7.02 3.89 11.47
C ARG A 460 -7.02 4.89 12.62
N LEU A 461 -8.14 5.56 12.87
CA LEU A 461 -8.27 6.47 14.01
C LEU A 461 -8.11 5.71 15.33
N LEU A 462 -8.79 4.57 15.51
CA LEU A 462 -8.65 3.73 16.70
C LEU A 462 -7.20 3.27 16.92
N LEU A 463 -6.53 2.81 15.85
CA LEU A 463 -5.12 2.40 15.90
C LEU A 463 -4.14 3.54 16.22
N ARG A 464 -4.47 4.79 15.85
CA ARG A 464 -3.70 5.98 16.27
C ARG A 464 -3.88 6.26 17.76
N LEU A 465 -5.09 6.10 18.26
CA LEU A 465 -5.44 6.30 19.68
C LEU A 465 -4.83 5.24 20.61
N GLU A 466 -4.43 4.07 20.08
CA GLU A 466 -3.70 3.04 20.84
C GLU A 466 -2.29 3.43 21.27
N GLY A 467 -1.69 4.48 20.70
CA GLY A 467 -0.31 4.84 21.03
C GLY A 467 0.75 4.02 20.28
N THR A 468 0.46 3.61 19.05
CA THR A 468 1.48 3.01 18.17
C THR A 468 2.49 4.08 17.73
N PRO A 469 3.81 3.84 17.87
CA PRO A 469 4.82 4.89 17.65
C PRO A 469 5.15 5.13 16.17
N ARG A 470 4.68 4.28 15.25
CA ARG A 470 5.02 4.33 13.81
C ARG A 470 3.77 4.29 12.93
N ARG A 471 3.75 5.04 11.83
CA ARG A 471 2.65 5.01 10.84
C ARG A 471 2.61 3.71 10.06
N SER A 472 3.76 3.14 9.74
CA SER A 472 3.91 1.84 9.11
C SER A 472 3.30 0.73 9.94
N LEU A 473 3.56 0.74 11.25
CA LEU A 473 3.00 -0.23 12.19
C LEU A 473 1.49 -0.09 12.33
N ILE A 474 0.93 1.13 12.21
CA ILE A 474 -0.52 1.33 12.14
C ILE A 474 -1.09 0.62 10.93
N ASN A 475 -0.51 0.80 9.74
CA ASN A 475 -0.98 0.12 8.54
C ASN A 475 -0.84 -1.40 8.66
N LEU A 476 0.25 -1.91 9.25
CA LEU A 476 0.43 -3.34 9.50
C LEU A 476 -0.56 -3.92 10.52
N ARG A 477 -0.98 -3.14 11.53
CA ARG A 477 -2.04 -3.55 12.48
C ARG A 477 -3.44 -3.43 11.87
N LEU A 478 -3.65 -2.45 11.00
CA LEU A 478 -4.89 -2.28 10.24
C LEU A 478 -5.20 -3.53 9.42
N LEU A 479 -4.18 -4.16 8.82
CA LEU A 479 -4.32 -5.43 8.11
C LEU A 479 -5.10 -6.47 8.93
N HIS A 480 -4.71 -6.69 10.19
CA HIS A 480 -5.35 -7.70 11.03
C HIS A 480 -6.77 -7.31 11.43
N ARG A 481 -7.02 -6.03 11.74
CA ARG A 481 -8.34 -5.56 12.15
C ARG A 481 -9.35 -5.54 11.02
N LEU A 482 -8.92 -5.05 9.85
CA LEU A 482 -9.77 -5.02 8.67
C LEU A 482 -10.05 -6.45 8.20
N TYR A 483 -9.07 -7.35 8.23
CA TYR A 483 -9.28 -8.76 7.92
C TYR A 483 -10.27 -9.41 8.89
N PHE A 484 -10.10 -9.23 10.20
CA PHE A 484 -11.06 -9.72 11.20
C PHE A 484 -12.49 -9.22 10.93
N PHE A 485 -12.62 -7.91 10.67
CA PHE A 485 -13.91 -7.31 10.35
C PHE A 485 -14.53 -7.90 9.06
N GLN A 486 -13.72 -8.08 8.00
CA GLN A 486 -14.16 -8.61 6.71
C GLN A 486 -14.54 -10.09 6.80
N VAL A 487 -13.77 -10.91 7.52
CA VAL A 487 -14.10 -12.33 7.75
C VAL A 487 -15.44 -12.44 8.47
N TRP A 488 -15.71 -11.59 9.45
CA TRP A 488 -17.01 -11.59 10.12
C TRP A 488 -18.15 -11.08 9.21
N ASN A 489 -18.06 -9.84 8.73
CA ASN A 489 -19.19 -9.18 8.04
C ASN A 489 -19.41 -9.65 6.61
N VAL A 490 -18.37 -10.04 5.88
CA VAL A 490 -18.47 -10.37 4.45
C VAL A 490 -18.48 -11.87 4.25
N TYR A 491 -17.71 -12.62 5.02
CA TYR A 491 -17.68 -14.08 4.91
C TYR A 491 -18.73 -14.74 5.80
N LEU A 492 -18.60 -14.68 7.14
CA LEU A 492 -19.50 -15.40 8.05
C LEU A 492 -20.96 -14.94 7.93
N VAL A 493 -21.25 -13.64 7.92
CA VAL A 493 -22.63 -13.15 7.78
C VAL A 493 -23.27 -13.60 6.45
N THR A 494 -22.51 -13.69 5.36
CA THR A 494 -23.04 -14.18 4.07
C THR A 494 -23.39 -15.67 4.13
N ILE A 495 -22.68 -16.46 4.94
CA ILE A 495 -23.02 -17.86 5.20
C ILE A 495 -24.33 -17.96 6.00
N PHE A 496 -24.52 -17.07 6.98
CA PHE A 496 -25.67 -17.09 7.87
C PHE A 496 -26.82 -16.16 7.44
N SER A 497 -26.75 -15.48 6.29
CA SER A 497 -27.66 -14.36 5.98
C SER A 497 -29.12 -14.79 5.92
N SER A 498 -29.40 -15.99 5.40
CA SER A 498 -30.73 -16.62 5.36
C SER A 498 -31.21 -17.13 6.72
N SER A 499 -30.29 -17.32 7.67
CA SER A 499 -30.54 -17.97 8.95
C SER A 499 -30.63 -17.01 10.13
N ILE A 500 -30.02 -15.82 10.07
CA ILE A 500 -29.95 -14.92 11.24
C ILE A 500 -31.33 -14.57 11.79
N LEU A 501 -32.32 -14.31 10.93
CA LEU A 501 -33.69 -14.01 11.35
C LEU A 501 -34.39 -15.24 11.95
N VAL A 502 -34.13 -16.43 11.40
CA VAL A 502 -34.66 -17.70 11.88
C VAL A 502 -34.01 -18.11 13.20
N ILE A 503 -32.70 -17.86 13.38
CA ILE A 503 -31.96 -18.09 14.62
C ILE A 503 -32.50 -17.15 15.70
N VAL A 504 -32.64 -15.85 15.43
CA VAL A 504 -33.16 -14.90 16.43
C VAL A 504 -34.60 -15.22 16.81
N ALA A 505 -35.44 -15.63 15.85
CA ALA A 505 -36.83 -16.03 16.12
C ALA A 505 -36.92 -17.37 16.89
N ASN A 506 -36.07 -18.36 16.57
CA ASN A 506 -36.17 -19.72 17.12
C ASN A 506 -35.25 -19.97 18.34
N SER A 507 -34.26 -19.12 18.60
CA SER A 507 -33.34 -19.24 19.77
C SER A 507 -33.99 -18.84 21.09
N ILE A 508 -35.21 -18.29 21.04
CA ILE A 508 -36.01 -18.03 22.24
C ILE A 508 -36.61 -19.34 22.77
N ASP A 509 -36.85 -20.34 21.91
CA ASP A 509 -37.63 -21.53 22.29
C ASP A 509 -36.83 -22.85 22.34
N LYS A 510 -35.80 -23.10 21.50
CA LYS A 510 -34.95 -24.33 21.57
C LYS A 510 -33.51 -24.15 21.01
N PRO A 511 -32.44 -24.26 21.83
CA PRO A 511 -31.05 -24.08 21.39
C PRO A 511 -30.40 -25.27 20.65
N ASP A 512 -31.03 -26.46 20.60
CA ASP A 512 -30.41 -27.70 20.07
C ASP A 512 -30.22 -27.73 18.53
N ASN A 513 -30.78 -26.78 17.78
CA ASN A 513 -30.79 -26.79 16.31
C ASN A 513 -29.66 -25.99 15.63
N ILE A 514 -28.69 -25.43 16.36
CA ILE A 514 -27.65 -24.58 15.73
C ILE A 514 -26.75 -25.40 14.79
N ILE A 515 -26.40 -26.62 15.18
CA ILE A 515 -25.52 -27.49 14.38
C ILE A 515 -26.26 -27.95 13.12
N SER A 516 -27.52 -28.40 13.21
CA SER A 516 -28.32 -28.80 12.03
C SER A 516 -28.60 -27.62 11.08
N LEU A 517 -28.73 -26.40 11.62
CA LEU A 517 -28.87 -25.19 10.81
C LEU A 517 -27.58 -24.84 10.07
N LEU A 518 -26.42 -24.95 10.71
CA LEU A 518 -25.11 -24.81 10.05
C LEU A 518 -24.95 -25.79 8.88
N GLN A 519 -25.41 -27.03 9.07
CA GLN A 519 -25.27 -28.12 8.10
C GLN A 519 -26.05 -27.86 6.81
N THR A 520 -27.24 -27.28 6.92
CA THR A 520 -28.10 -27.00 5.77
C THR A 520 -27.71 -25.72 5.04
N GLN A 521 -27.27 -24.70 5.80
CA GLN A 521 -27.11 -23.34 5.28
C GLN A 521 -25.78 -23.13 4.57
N VAL A 522 -24.72 -23.82 5.00
CA VAL A 522 -23.41 -23.58 4.38
C VAL A 522 -23.37 -24.07 2.92
N PRO A 523 -23.85 -25.27 2.57
CA PRO A 523 -23.96 -25.66 1.15
C PRO A 523 -24.87 -24.74 0.33
N GLN A 524 -26.00 -24.30 0.90
CA GLN A 524 -26.94 -23.38 0.24
C GLN A 524 -26.30 -22.01 -0.06
N SER A 525 -25.41 -21.53 0.82
CA SER A 525 -24.69 -20.26 0.65
C SER A 525 -23.62 -20.29 -0.46
N ALA A 526 -23.26 -21.46 -1.01
CA ALA A 526 -22.21 -21.58 -2.02
C ALA A 526 -22.50 -20.75 -3.28
N THR A 527 -23.77 -20.66 -3.70
CA THR A 527 -24.19 -19.86 -4.86
C THR A 527 -24.01 -18.36 -4.61
N ASN A 528 -24.24 -17.89 -3.38
CA ASN A 528 -24.04 -16.49 -2.99
C ASN A 528 -22.55 -16.13 -3.04
N ILE A 529 -21.70 -17.01 -2.52
CA ILE A 529 -20.24 -16.80 -2.52
C ILE A 529 -19.67 -16.91 -3.93
N LEU A 530 -20.15 -17.85 -4.74
CA LEU A 530 -19.78 -17.96 -6.15
C LEU A 530 -20.12 -16.66 -6.90
N THR A 531 -21.34 -16.13 -6.74
CA THR A 531 -21.77 -14.87 -7.37
C THR A 531 -20.93 -13.68 -6.91
N TYR A 532 -20.59 -13.63 -5.61
CA TYR A 532 -19.73 -12.60 -5.05
C TYR A 532 -18.29 -12.67 -5.60
N VAL A 533 -17.70 -13.86 -5.71
CA VAL A 533 -16.38 -14.06 -6.30
C VAL A 533 -16.37 -13.68 -7.77
N VAL A 534 -17.39 -14.06 -8.55
CA VAL A 534 -17.53 -13.66 -9.97
C VAL A 534 -17.57 -12.13 -10.10
N LEU A 535 -18.37 -11.46 -9.26
CA LEU A 535 -18.46 -10.00 -9.22
C LEU A 535 -17.08 -9.37 -8.96
N LEU A 536 -16.34 -9.87 -7.97
CA LEU A 536 -15.01 -9.37 -7.64
C LEU A 536 -13.97 -9.67 -8.73
N ALA A 537 -14.02 -10.85 -9.36
CA ALA A 537 -13.10 -11.27 -10.41
C ALA A 537 -13.20 -10.37 -11.64
N PHE A 538 -14.41 -10.04 -12.09
CA PHE A 538 -14.62 -9.25 -13.30
C PHE A 538 -14.78 -7.75 -12.99
N ILE A 539 -15.83 -7.37 -12.25
CA ILE A 539 -16.10 -5.95 -11.95
C ILE A 539 -15.04 -5.38 -11.01
N GLY A 540 -14.58 -6.15 -10.01
CA GLY A 540 -13.51 -5.70 -9.11
C GLY A 540 -12.20 -5.43 -9.85
N ALA A 541 -11.78 -6.35 -10.73
CA ALA A 541 -10.60 -6.16 -11.58
C ALA A 541 -10.77 -4.96 -12.54
N ALA A 542 -11.91 -4.86 -13.21
CA ALA A 542 -12.20 -3.77 -14.15
C ALA A 542 -12.26 -2.40 -13.45
N LYS A 543 -12.82 -2.33 -12.24
CA LYS A 543 -12.82 -1.14 -11.39
C LYS A 543 -11.40 -0.72 -11.03
N GLU A 544 -10.55 -1.66 -10.63
CA GLU A 544 -9.18 -1.35 -10.24
C GLU A 544 -8.34 -0.86 -11.42
N ILE A 545 -8.41 -1.48 -12.59
CA ILE A 545 -7.63 -0.99 -13.74
C ILE A 545 -8.14 0.38 -14.24
N THR A 546 -9.45 0.58 -14.26
CA THR A 546 -10.06 1.83 -14.76
C THR A 546 -9.78 3.01 -13.83
N GLN A 547 -9.67 2.77 -12.52
CA GLN A 547 -9.39 3.81 -11.52
C GLN A 547 -10.33 5.04 -11.62
N GLY A 548 -11.61 4.85 -11.95
CA GLY A 548 -12.54 5.94 -12.29
C GLY A 548 -12.65 7.02 -11.21
N VAL A 549 -12.74 6.63 -9.93
CA VAL A 549 -12.75 7.59 -8.80
C VAL A 549 -11.46 8.42 -8.77
N ARG A 550 -10.30 7.82 -9.09
CA ARG A 550 -9.03 8.54 -9.10
C ARG A 550 -8.90 9.45 -10.31
N LEU A 551 -9.40 9.03 -11.46
CA LEU A 551 -9.50 9.88 -12.64
C LEU A 551 -10.33 11.14 -12.30
N ALA A 552 -11.51 10.96 -11.72
CA ALA A 552 -12.36 12.06 -11.29
C ALA A 552 -11.66 12.96 -10.26
N VAL A 553 -11.09 12.40 -9.18
CA VAL A 553 -10.40 13.18 -8.14
C VAL A 553 -9.19 13.93 -8.70
N ARG A 554 -8.41 13.31 -9.59
CA ARG A 554 -7.18 13.90 -10.14
C ARG A 554 -7.46 15.11 -11.04
N TYR A 555 -8.61 15.15 -11.73
CA TYR A 555 -8.97 16.29 -12.58
C TYR A 555 -9.89 17.29 -11.87
N LEU A 556 -10.89 16.83 -11.11
CA LEU A 556 -11.88 17.70 -10.47
C LEU A 556 -11.32 18.43 -9.24
N VAL A 557 -10.52 17.77 -8.38
CA VAL A 557 -10.03 18.41 -7.16
C VAL A 557 -9.07 19.55 -7.46
N PRO A 558 -8.08 19.42 -8.38
CA PRO A 558 -7.21 20.54 -8.71
C PRO A 558 -7.97 21.68 -9.38
N LEU A 559 -8.95 21.36 -10.24
CA LEU A 559 -9.79 22.35 -10.91
C LEU A 559 -10.55 23.23 -9.90
N LEU A 560 -11.04 22.66 -8.80
CA LEU A 560 -11.82 23.37 -7.79
C LEU A 560 -10.96 24.00 -6.67
N PHE A 561 -9.89 23.31 -6.24
CA PHE A 561 -9.17 23.65 -4.99
C PHE A 561 -7.67 23.96 -5.15
N ALA A 562 -6.99 23.49 -6.20
CA ALA A 562 -5.55 23.72 -6.38
C ALA A 562 -5.29 25.02 -7.14
N LYS A 563 -5.17 26.12 -6.38
CA LYS A 563 -4.85 27.45 -6.93
C LYS A 563 -3.38 27.83 -6.75
N THR A 564 -2.64 27.18 -5.86
CA THR A 564 -1.22 27.46 -5.60
C THR A 564 -0.31 26.49 -6.35
N PRO A 565 0.92 26.88 -6.74
CA PRO A 565 1.86 25.98 -7.40
C PRO A 565 2.15 24.72 -6.58
N ARG A 566 2.33 24.89 -5.26
CA ARG A 566 2.54 23.77 -4.33
C ARG A 566 1.37 22.79 -4.30
N ALA A 567 0.14 23.30 -4.40
CA ALA A 567 -1.04 22.43 -4.46
C ALA A 567 -1.14 21.69 -5.79
N LEU A 568 -0.74 22.32 -6.90
CA LEU A 568 -0.69 21.71 -8.23
C LEU A 568 0.34 20.58 -8.27
N TYR A 569 1.58 20.86 -7.84
CA TYR A 569 2.64 19.86 -7.73
C TYR A 569 2.25 18.65 -6.87
N LYS A 570 1.69 18.90 -5.67
CA LYS A 570 1.19 17.82 -4.80
C LYS A 570 0.05 17.03 -5.45
N ALA A 571 -0.76 17.69 -6.28
CA ALA A 571 -1.80 17.04 -7.04
C ALA A 571 -1.26 16.25 -8.24
N GLU A 572 -0.02 16.45 -8.67
CA GLU A 572 0.65 15.74 -9.76
C GLU A 572 1.55 14.59 -9.28
N LEU A 573 1.95 14.58 -8.01
CA LEU A 573 2.69 13.46 -7.43
C LEU A 573 1.85 12.16 -7.43
N PRO A 574 2.45 11.00 -7.76
CA PRO A 574 1.79 9.71 -7.63
C PRO A 574 1.42 9.44 -6.16
N LYS A 575 0.27 8.80 -5.93
CA LYS A 575 -0.15 8.38 -4.59
C LYS A 575 0.55 7.08 -4.18
N ALA A 576 0.77 6.92 -2.88
CA ALA A 576 1.23 5.68 -2.28
C ALA A 576 0.15 4.58 -2.36
N PHE A 577 0.59 3.32 -2.36
CA PHE A 577 -0.31 2.18 -2.31
C PHE A 577 -0.76 1.92 -0.87
N ASP A 578 -2.05 1.67 -0.66
CA ASP A 578 -2.58 1.40 0.67
C ASP A 578 -2.52 -0.08 1.01
N TRP A 579 -1.37 -0.51 1.53
CA TRP A 579 -1.13 -1.88 1.98
C TRP A 579 -2.22 -2.38 2.94
N GLY A 580 -2.65 -1.51 3.86
CA GLY A 580 -3.54 -1.84 4.97
C GLY A 580 -4.95 -2.23 4.56
N GLU A 581 -5.40 -1.76 3.39
CA GLU A 581 -6.75 -2.01 2.86
C GLU A 581 -6.77 -3.13 1.82
N GLN A 582 -5.76 -3.18 0.96
CA GLN A 582 -5.77 -4.06 -0.21
C GLN A 582 -5.46 -5.52 0.13
N ILE A 583 -4.48 -5.77 1.01
CA ILE A 583 -4.07 -7.13 1.39
C ILE A 583 -5.23 -7.93 2.03
N PRO A 584 -5.99 -7.39 3.02
CA PRO A 584 -7.09 -8.12 3.64
C PRO A 584 -8.18 -8.54 2.65
N THR A 585 -8.48 -7.68 1.68
CA THR A 585 -9.49 -7.99 0.64
C THR A 585 -9.07 -9.18 -0.22
N HIS A 586 -7.79 -9.26 -0.62
CA HIS A 586 -7.28 -10.43 -1.36
C HIS A 586 -7.21 -11.69 -0.49
N SER A 587 -6.80 -11.55 0.77
CA SER A 587 -6.80 -12.65 1.74
C SER A 587 -8.22 -13.18 2.00
N LEU A 588 -9.24 -12.34 1.94
CA LEU A 588 -10.65 -12.74 2.09
C LEU A 588 -11.10 -13.60 0.90
N VAL A 589 -10.75 -13.21 -0.34
CA VAL A 589 -11.06 -14.01 -1.54
C VAL A 589 -10.31 -15.36 -1.49
N PHE A 590 -9.08 -15.36 -0.97
CA PHE A 590 -8.35 -16.60 -0.69
C PHE A 590 -9.11 -17.50 0.31
N LEU A 591 -9.63 -16.94 1.41
CA LEU A 591 -10.46 -17.67 2.36
C LEU A 591 -11.70 -18.27 1.70
N MET A 592 -12.47 -17.47 0.96
CA MET A 592 -13.67 -17.92 0.26
C MET A 592 -13.38 -19.04 -0.74
N GLY A 593 -12.32 -18.86 -1.55
CA GLY A 593 -11.91 -19.87 -2.53
C GLY A 593 -11.49 -21.17 -1.88
N PHE A 594 -10.68 -21.09 -0.82
CA PHE A 594 -10.13 -22.28 -0.18
C PHE A 594 -11.22 -23.06 0.57
N SER A 595 -12.10 -22.38 1.31
CA SER A 595 -13.20 -23.05 2.03
C SER A 595 -14.26 -23.65 1.11
N TYR A 596 -14.66 -22.95 0.05
CA TYR A 596 -15.70 -23.43 -0.87
C TYR A 596 -15.18 -24.31 -1.99
N SER A 597 -13.87 -24.40 -2.22
CA SER A 597 -13.29 -25.35 -3.19
C SER A 597 -13.68 -26.81 -2.90
N LEU A 598 -13.92 -27.14 -1.63
CA LEU A 598 -14.38 -28.44 -1.16
C LEU A 598 -15.86 -28.71 -1.52
N ILE A 599 -16.72 -27.72 -1.30
CA ILE A 599 -18.17 -27.85 -1.47
C ILE A 599 -18.52 -27.73 -2.95
N ALA A 600 -18.07 -26.63 -3.57
CA ALA A 600 -18.38 -26.22 -4.92
C ALA A 600 -17.07 -25.94 -5.66
N PRO A 601 -16.46 -26.97 -6.28
CA PRO A 601 -15.18 -26.88 -6.98
C PRO A 601 -15.07 -25.74 -7.98
N ILE A 602 -16.19 -25.34 -8.60
CA ILE A 602 -16.25 -24.26 -9.57
C ILE A 602 -15.82 -22.90 -9.00
N VAL A 603 -15.94 -22.69 -7.67
CA VAL A 603 -15.47 -21.47 -7.00
C VAL A 603 -13.95 -21.33 -7.16
N ALA A 604 -13.19 -22.43 -7.06
CA ALA A 604 -11.73 -22.40 -7.20
C ALA A 604 -11.29 -21.85 -8.57
N TRP A 605 -12.03 -22.19 -9.63
CA TRP A 605 -11.76 -21.72 -11.00
C TRP A 605 -11.93 -20.20 -11.14
N PHE A 606 -13.02 -19.63 -10.59
CA PHE A 606 -13.21 -18.19 -10.62
C PHE A 606 -12.22 -17.45 -9.72
N VAL A 607 -11.80 -18.04 -8.60
CA VAL A 607 -10.73 -17.47 -7.75
C VAL A 607 -9.37 -17.52 -8.44
N MET A 608 -9.07 -18.57 -9.20
CA MET A 608 -7.89 -18.63 -10.06
C MET A 608 -7.91 -17.48 -11.09
N VAL A 609 -9.04 -17.26 -11.78
CA VAL A 609 -9.20 -16.14 -12.71
C VAL A 609 -9.01 -14.79 -12.01
N TYR A 610 -9.58 -14.63 -10.81
CA TYR A 610 -9.42 -13.43 -9.98
C TYR A 610 -7.93 -13.12 -9.75
N PHE A 611 -7.15 -14.05 -9.18
CA PHE A 611 -5.75 -13.77 -8.88
C PHE A 611 -4.89 -13.59 -10.14
N GLY A 612 -5.23 -14.27 -11.24
CA GLY A 612 -4.57 -14.07 -12.54
C GLY A 612 -4.77 -12.66 -13.09
N LEU A 613 -6.01 -12.16 -13.09
CA LEU A 613 -6.32 -10.79 -13.54
C LEU A 613 -5.67 -9.74 -12.64
N PHE A 614 -5.79 -9.89 -11.32
CA PHE A 614 -5.20 -8.96 -10.36
C PHE A 614 -3.67 -8.93 -10.43
N TYR A 615 -3.01 -10.06 -10.72
CA TYR A 615 -1.56 -10.09 -10.92
C TYR A 615 -1.13 -9.16 -12.07
N VAL A 616 -1.77 -9.26 -13.23
CA VAL A 616 -1.46 -8.43 -14.41
C VAL A 616 -1.76 -6.95 -14.12
N ILE A 617 -2.91 -6.66 -13.50
CA ILE A 617 -3.33 -5.29 -13.18
C ILE A 617 -2.36 -4.64 -12.20
N TYR A 618 -2.04 -5.29 -11.08
CA TYR A 618 -1.14 -4.71 -10.10
C TYR A 618 0.28 -4.55 -10.65
N ARG A 619 0.76 -5.46 -11.50
CA ARG A 619 2.06 -5.32 -12.14
C ARG A 619 2.13 -4.04 -12.96
N TYR A 620 1.08 -3.72 -13.73
CA TYR A 620 0.94 -2.44 -14.41
C TYR A 620 0.86 -1.26 -13.43
N GLN A 621 -0.01 -1.32 -12.42
CA GLN A 621 -0.24 -0.20 -11.51
C GLN A 621 1.01 0.16 -10.68
N PHE A 622 1.81 -0.81 -10.26
CA PHE A 622 3.04 -0.55 -9.52
C PHE A 622 4.16 0.00 -10.38
N LEU A 623 4.25 -0.44 -11.63
CA LEU A 623 5.23 0.12 -12.56
C LEU A 623 4.89 1.56 -12.97
N TYR A 624 3.61 1.89 -13.17
CA TYR A 624 3.23 3.15 -13.81
C TYR A 624 2.49 4.16 -12.92
N VAL A 625 1.77 3.70 -11.88
CA VAL A 625 0.83 4.54 -11.12
C VAL A 625 1.28 4.82 -9.69
N TYR A 626 1.56 3.80 -8.87
CA TYR A 626 1.78 3.98 -7.44
C TYR A 626 3.23 4.24 -7.06
N ASN A 627 3.49 5.18 -6.16
CA ASN A 627 4.83 5.38 -5.62
C ASN A 627 4.83 5.55 -4.10
N ASP A 628 5.56 4.68 -3.41
CA ASP A 628 5.71 4.72 -1.96
C ASP A 628 6.94 5.57 -1.59
N LYS A 629 6.80 6.89 -1.70
CA LYS A 629 7.89 7.85 -1.38
C LYS A 629 8.11 8.02 0.13
N HIS A 630 7.10 7.77 0.97
CA HIS A 630 7.11 8.24 2.37
C HIS A 630 7.93 7.38 3.34
N TRP A 631 7.75 6.06 3.31
CA TRP A 631 8.45 5.13 4.18
C TRP A 631 8.35 3.73 3.58
N VAL A 632 9.38 2.91 3.80
CA VAL A 632 9.48 1.54 3.27
C VAL A 632 9.58 0.58 4.44
N THR A 633 8.85 -0.53 4.42
CA THR A 633 8.84 -1.52 5.51
C THR A 633 9.79 -2.68 5.32
N GLY A 634 10.41 -2.82 4.15
CA GLY A 634 11.30 -3.93 3.83
C GLY A 634 10.54 -5.27 3.71
N GLY A 635 9.28 -5.22 3.27
CA GLY A 635 8.42 -6.37 3.01
C GLY A 635 7.67 -6.91 4.22
N LEU A 636 7.60 -6.17 5.34
CA LEU A 636 6.93 -6.64 6.58
C LEU A 636 5.42 -6.89 6.43
N SER A 637 4.80 -6.38 5.38
CA SER A 637 3.40 -6.68 5.02
C SER A 637 3.22 -8.15 4.60
N PHE A 638 4.23 -8.79 4.01
CA PHE A 638 4.14 -10.15 3.49
C PHE A 638 3.94 -11.22 4.59
N PRO A 639 4.74 -11.25 5.68
CA PRO A 639 4.49 -12.17 6.79
C PRO A 639 3.09 -12.02 7.41
N LYS A 640 2.53 -10.81 7.36
CA LYS A 640 1.18 -10.53 7.85
C LYS A 640 0.13 -11.14 6.92
N ALA A 641 0.31 -11.02 5.61
CA ALA A 641 -0.52 -11.70 4.61
C ALA A 641 -0.44 -13.23 4.75
N VAL A 642 0.76 -13.80 4.93
CA VAL A 642 0.94 -15.24 5.17
C VAL A 642 0.17 -15.71 6.41
N LYS A 643 0.20 -14.94 7.51
CA LYS A 643 -0.60 -15.27 8.70
C LYS A 643 -2.10 -15.24 8.41
N GLN A 644 -2.59 -14.31 7.59
CA GLN A 644 -3.99 -14.30 7.16
C GLN A 644 -4.35 -15.51 6.29
N MET A 645 -3.46 -15.93 5.40
CA MET A 645 -3.62 -17.17 4.62
C MET A 645 -3.66 -18.41 5.52
N LEU A 646 -2.82 -18.48 6.56
CA LEU A 646 -2.88 -19.57 7.55
C LEU A 646 -4.20 -19.54 8.32
N VAL A 647 -4.70 -18.38 8.71
CA VAL A 647 -6.05 -18.25 9.32
C VAL A 647 -7.13 -18.73 8.36
N ALA A 648 -7.00 -18.45 7.06
CA ALA A 648 -7.92 -18.94 6.06
C ALA A 648 -7.93 -20.48 5.96
N VAL A 649 -6.74 -21.10 5.99
CA VAL A 649 -6.58 -22.55 6.06
C VAL A 649 -7.23 -23.11 7.33
N TYR A 650 -6.98 -22.52 8.50
CA TYR A 650 -7.63 -22.96 9.75
C TYR A 650 -9.16 -22.90 9.68
N ILE A 651 -9.74 -21.81 9.17
CA ILE A 651 -11.20 -21.68 9.03
C ILE A 651 -11.74 -22.78 8.11
N SER A 652 -11.05 -23.06 7.00
CA SER A 652 -11.46 -24.12 6.08
C SER A 652 -11.33 -25.53 6.67
N GLU A 653 -10.33 -25.77 7.53
CA GLU A 653 -10.12 -27.07 8.21
C GLU A 653 -11.19 -27.32 9.25
N VAL A 654 -11.47 -26.32 10.08
CA VAL A 654 -12.60 -26.36 11.03
C VAL A 654 -13.91 -26.60 10.29
N TYR A 655 -14.08 -25.96 9.14
CA TYR A 655 -15.25 -26.16 8.30
C TYR A 655 -15.33 -27.59 7.73
N MET A 656 -14.20 -28.17 7.30
CA MET A 656 -14.12 -29.56 6.85
C MET A 656 -14.53 -30.53 7.96
N VAL A 657 -13.97 -30.36 9.16
CA VAL A 657 -14.31 -31.19 10.33
C VAL A 657 -15.81 -31.10 10.62
N LEU A 658 -16.37 -29.89 10.64
CA LEU A 658 -17.80 -29.66 10.86
C LEU A 658 -18.67 -30.38 9.82
N MET A 659 -18.27 -30.35 8.54
CA MET A 659 -18.99 -31.02 7.45
C MET A 659 -18.83 -32.55 7.44
N MET A 660 -17.80 -33.10 8.08
CA MET A 660 -17.70 -34.56 8.25
C MET A 660 -18.45 -35.04 9.48
N VAL A 661 -18.48 -34.23 10.55
CA VAL A 661 -19.32 -34.46 11.73
C VAL A 661 -20.80 -34.45 11.34
N SER A 662 -21.19 -33.60 10.40
CA SER A 662 -22.59 -33.55 9.94
C SER A 662 -23.06 -34.78 9.18
N LYS A 663 -22.15 -35.48 8.50
CA LYS A 663 -22.42 -36.72 7.77
C LYS A 663 -22.10 -37.96 8.61
N LEU A 664 -22.18 -37.85 9.94
CA LEU A 664 -21.93 -38.97 10.86
C LEU A 664 -23.13 -39.94 10.83
N THR A 665 -22.90 -41.14 10.32
CA THR A 665 -23.94 -42.20 10.23
C THR A 665 -23.70 -43.35 11.22
N GLY A 666 -22.80 -43.19 12.19
CA GLY A 666 -22.43 -44.25 13.16
C GLY A 666 -21.48 -45.33 12.62
N ASN A 667 -21.05 -45.25 11.36
CA ASN A 667 -20.14 -46.21 10.74
C ASN A 667 -18.67 -45.94 11.10
N VAL A 668 -17.85 -46.99 11.19
CA VAL A 668 -16.38 -46.86 11.39
C VAL A 668 -15.74 -45.95 10.34
N SER A 669 -16.18 -46.05 9.09
CA SER A 669 -15.74 -45.17 7.98
C SER A 669 -16.01 -43.69 8.26
N SER A 670 -17.17 -43.35 8.84
CA SER A 670 -17.50 -41.94 9.18
C SER A 670 -16.65 -41.40 10.33
N ILE A 671 -16.36 -42.22 11.35
CA ILE A 671 -15.47 -41.86 12.45
C ILE A 671 -14.03 -41.65 11.93
N LEU A 672 -13.56 -42.53 11.05
CA LEU A 672 -12.21 -42.43 10.48
C LEU A 672 -12.03 -41.18 9.61
N ARG A 673 -13.06 -40.75 8.86
CA ARG A 673 -13.01 -39.48 8.09
C ARG A 673 -12.80 -38.28 9.02
N ILE A 674 -13.50 -38.24 10.15
CA ILE A 674 -13.34 -37.18 11.15
C ILE A 674 -11.94 -37.24 11.75
N ALA A 675 -11.45 -38.43 12.11
CA ALA A 675 -10.09 -38.60 12.65
C ALA A 675 -9.00 -38.11 11.67
N VAL A 676 -9.11 -38.44 10.38
CA VAL A 676 -8.17 -37.97 9.35
C VAL A 676 -8.24 -36.45 9.20
N SER A 677 -9.44 -35.87 9.22
CA SER A 677 -9.60 -34.42 9.15
C SER A 677 -8.99 -33.66 10.33
N ALA A 678 -9.17 -34.19 11.54
CA ALA A 678 -8.55 -33.67 12.75
C ALA A 678 -7.02 -33.84 12.71
N ALA A 679 -6.52 -34.93 12.13
CA ALA A 679 -5.09 -35.14 11.96
C ALA A 679 -4.46 -34.11 10.99
N VAL A 680 -5.16 -33.72 9.93
CA VAL A 680 -4.73 -32.63 9.03
C VAL A 680 -4.65 -31.31 9.78
N LEU A 681 -5.66 -30.98 10.59
CA LEU A 681 -5.63 -29.78 11.46
C LEU A 681 -4.47 -29.82 12.46
N ALA A 682 -4.18 -30.98 13.07
CA ALA A 682 -3.03 -31.13 13.95
C ALA A 682 -1.70 -30.89 13.22
N LEU A 683 -1.57 -31.40 11.99
CA LEU A 683 -0.40 -31.17 11.14
C LEU A 683 -0.22 -29.68 10.84
N THR A 684 -1.29 -28.93 10.60
CA THR A 684 -1.20 -27.50 10.29
C THR A 684 -0.76 -26.68 11.49
N ILE A 685 -1.18 -27.07 12.70
CA ILE A 685 -0.66 -26.54 13.96
C ILE A 685 0.84 -26.80 14.09
N VAL A 686 1.31 -28.03 13.83
CA VAL A 686 2.74 -28.36 13.88
C VAL A 686 3.54 -27.51 12.89
N VAL A 687 3.07 -27.37 11.65
CA VAL A 687 3.73 -26.53 10.64
C VAL A 687 3.71 -25.06 11.04
N HIS A 688 2.63 -24.56 11.65
CA HIS A 688 2.55 -23.19 12.14
C HIS A 688 3.56 -22.90 13.25
N LEU A 689 3.70 -23.83 14.21
CA LEU A 689 4.71 -23.75 15.28
C LEU A 689 6.12 -23.73 14.67
N TYR A 690 6.41 -24.65 13.74
CA TYR A 690 7.67 -24.65 12.99
C TYR A 690 7.94 -23.32 12.27
N ILE A 691 6.92 -22.74 11.62
CA ILE A 691 7.05 -21.44 10.94
C ILE A 691 7.42 -20.34 11.93
N ASN A 692 6.75 -20.30 13.08
CA ASN A 692 7.00 -19.27 14.09
C ASN A 692 8.40 -19.39 14.68
N ASP A 693 8.85 -20.60 15.01
CA ASP A 693 10.16 -20.81 15.66
C ASP A 693 11.32 -20.56 14.70
N VAL A 694 11.23 -21.02 13.45
CA VAL A 694 12.33 -20.92 12.48
C VAL A 694 12.39 -19.58 11.76
N TYR A 695 11.24 -19.08 11.29
CA TYR A 695 11.23 -17.91 10.40
C TYR A 695 11.04 -16.58 11.14
N MET A 696 10.28 -16.50 12.23
CA MET A 696 10.00 -15.20 12.88
C MET A 696 11.26 -14.44 13.34
N PRO A 697 12.30 -15.09 13.90
CA PRO A 697 13.55 -14.40 14.24
C PRO A 697 14.22 -13.77 13.01
N SER A 698 14.27 -14.53 11.90
CA SER A 698 14.82 -14.08 10.62
C SER A 698 13.96 -13.01 9.94
N ILE A 699 12.67 -12.95 10.22
CA ILE A 699 11.79 -11.91 9.67
C ILE A 699 12.04 -10.58 10.39
N ASN A 700 12.33 -10.58 11.68
CA ASN A 700 12.43 -9.34 12.45
C ASN A 700 13.85 -8.77 12.51
N TYR A 701 14.88 -9.62 12.45
CA TYR A 701 16.26 -9.20 12.75
C TYR A 701 17.28 -9.73 11.74
N LEU A 702 18.35 -8.97 11.51
CA LEU A 702 19.47 -9.35 10.64
C LEU A 702 20.43 -10.30 11.37
N PRO A 703 20.71 -11.51 10.84
CA PRO A 703 21.67 -12.43 11.43
C PRO A 703 23.11 -11.89 11.36
N VAL A 704 23.84 -11.98 12.48
CA VAL A 704 25.23 -11.51 12.61
C VAL A 704 26.16 -12.12 11.55
N LYS A 705 26.02 -13.43 11.26
CA LYS A 705 26.83 -14.11 10.24
C LYS A 705 26.68 -13.46 8.86
N LYS A 706 25.45 -13.16 8.44
CA LYS A 706 25.18 -12.56 7.14
C LYS A 706 25.77 -11.16 7.05
N ALA A 707 25.69 -10.40 8.13
CA ALA A 707 26.28 -9.08 8.17
C ALA A 707 27.82 -9.11 8.15
N LYS A 708 28.44 -10.02 8.90
CA LYS A 708 29.90 -10.25 8.88
C LYS A 708 30.39 -10.72 7.50
N ASP A 709 29.63 -11.55 6.81
CA ASP A 709 29.93 -11.99 5.44
C ASP A 709 29.95 -10.83 4.44
N VAL A 710 29.05 -9.85 4.62
CA VAL A 710 28.97 -8.63 3.81
C VAL A 710 30.09 -7.65 4.16
N GLU A 711 30.43 -7.52 5.44
CA GLU A 711 31.56 -6.72 5.90
C GLU A 711 32.89 -7.27 5.33
N ARG A 712 33.07 -8.60 5.34
CA ARG A 712 34.26 -9.26 4.75
C ARG A 712 34.31 -9.11 3.23
N ASN A 713 33.17 -9.17 2.54
CA ASN A 713 33.10 -9.03 1.09
C ASN A 713 31.87 -8.19 0.69
N PRO A 714 32.04 -6.87 0.51
CA PRO A 714 30.95 -5.95 0.16
C PRO A 714 30.22 -6.31 -1.15
N ARG A 715 30.87 -7.02 -2.09
CA ARG A 715 30.21 -7.46 -3.34
C ARG A 715 29.03 -8.40 -3.09
N ARG A 716 29.05 -9.16 -2.00
CA ARG A 716 27.94 -10.05 -1.61
C ARG A 716 26.65 -9.33 -1.25
N ALA A 717 26.71 -8.02 -0.95
CA ALA A 717 25.51 -7.20 -0.71
C ALA A 717 24.79 -6.84 -2.02
N THR A 718 25.54 -6.72 -3.13
CA THR A 718 24.99 -6.38 -4.44
C THR A 718 24.51 -7.59 -5.23
N ASP A 719 25.03 -8.78 -4.90
CA ASP A 719 24.62 -10.03 -5.52
C ASP A 719 23.14 -10.32 -5.21
N PHE A 720 22.31 -10.27 -6.25
CA PHE A 720 20.90 -10.62 -6.11
C PHE A 720 20.80 -12.10 -5.75
N PRO A 721 20.03 -12.47 -4.71
CA PRO A 721 19.92 -13.86 -4.31
C PRO A 721 19.34 -14.68 -5.46
N ASP A 722 19.92 -15.84 -5.72
CA ASP A 722 19.42 -16.77 -6.74
C ASP A 722 18.15 -17.46 -6.24
N VAL A 723 17.06 -16.69 -6.29
CA VAL A 723 15.74 -17.01 -5.73
C VAL A 723 14.92 -17.87 -6.71
N MET A 724 15.35 -17.96 -7.96
CA MET A 724 14.58 -18.54 -9.07
C MET A 724 15.29 -19.72 -9.74
N GLY A 725 16.15 -20.47 -9.02
CA GLY A 725 16.67 -21.77 -9.48
C GLY A 725 17.21 -21.77 -10.92
N GLY A 726 17.71 -20.62 -11.38
CA GLY A 726 18.23 -20.48 -12.72
C GLY A 726 19.63 -21.07 -12.70
N TYR A 727 19.84 -22.15 -13.44
CA TYR A 727 21.15 -22.69 -13.76
C TYR A 727 21.99 -21.64 -14.52
N HIS A 728 22.44 -20.59 -13.84
CA HIS A 728 23.60 -19.85 -14.29
C HIS A 728 24.82 -20.65 -13.86
N ARG A 729 25.28 -21.46 -14.81
CA ARG A 729 26.62 -22.02 -14.86
C ARG A 729 27.59 -20.90 -14.47
N LYS A 730 28.08 -20.91 -13.22
CA LYS A 730 29.20 -20.07 -12.78
C LYS A 730 30.43 -20.49 -13.57
N GLY A 731 30.55 -19.94 -14.76
CA GLY A 731 31.73 -20.02 -15.60
C GLY A 731 32.40 -18.66 -15.66
N GLN A 732 32.89 -18.14 -14.53
CA GLN A 732 33.92 -17.09 -14.58
C GLN A 732 34.67 -16.96 -13.25
N ARG A 733 35.88 -17.54 -13.27
CA ARG A 733 37.12 -17.18 -12.55
C ARG A 733 36.97 -16.49 -11.19
N ASP A 734 36.78 -17.29 -10.15
CA ASP A 734 37.29 -16.97 -8.80
C ASP A 734 38.64 -17.70 -8.61
N SER A 735 39.66 -17.30 -9.38
CA SER A 735 41.05 -17.66 -9.10
C SER A 735 41.59 -16.68 -8.06
N GLY A 736 41.35 -16.95 -6.78
CA GLY A 736 41.84 -16.08 -5.71
C GLY A 736 41.26 -16.32 -4.32
N ALA A 737 41.12 -17.58 -3.87
CA ALA A 737 41.02 -17.90 -2.44
C ALA A 737 41.39 -19.37 -2.21
N ARG A 738 42.58 -19.61 -1.67
CA ARG A 738 42.98 -20.89 -1.07
C ARG A 738 42.16 -21.12 0.19
N GLU A 739 41.27 -22.12 0.17
CA GLU A 739 40.99 -23.00 1.31
C GLU A 739 40.19 -24.20 0.80
N SER A 740 40.89 -25.31 0.61
CA SER A 740 40.36 -26.60 0.15
C SER A 740 39.87 -27.40 1.35
N ASP A 741 38.57 -27.39 1.58
CA ASP A 741 37.92 -28.31 2.51
C ASP A 741 37.06 -29.31 1.70
N PRO A 742 37.59 -30.51 1.37
CA PRO A 742 36.96 -31.44 0.41
C PRO A 742 35.59 -31.96 0.88
N LEU A 743 35.37 -32.03 2.20
CA LEU A 743 34.08 -32.42 2.81
C LEU A 743 32.95 -31.41 2.54
N ALA A 744 33.26 -30.13 2.34
CA ALA A 744 32.27 -29.11 2.03
C ALA A 744 31.79 -29.20 0.57
N ALA A 745 32.66 -29.61 -0.34
CA ALA A 745 32.34 -29.82 -1.75
C ALA A 745 31.43 -31.06 -1.94
N GLU A 746 31.67 -32.12 -1.19
CA GLU A 746 30.86 -33.34 -1.22
C GLU A 746 29.46 -33.13 -0.61
N LYS A 747 29.37 -32.42 0.53
CA LYS A 747 28.09 -31.96 1.09
C LYS A 747 27.32 -31.04 0.14
N GLY A 748 28.02 -30.23 -0.66
CA GLY A 748 27.42 -29.40 -1.71
C GLY A 748 26.79 -30.21 -2.84
N ARG A 749 27.45 -31.29 -3.28
CA ARG A 749 26.98 -32.18 -4.35
C ARG A 749 25.80 -33.05 -3.91
N ALA A 750 25.85 -33.61 -2.70
CA ALA A 750 24.73 -34.36 -2.11
C ALA A 750 23.49 -33.48 -1.90
N ARG A 751 23.68 -32.24 -1.44
CA ARG A 751 22.59 -31.27 -1.28
C ARG A 751 21.93 -30.91 -2.61
N ASN A 752 22.69 -30.80 -3.69
CA ASN A 752 22.15 -30.52 -5.02
C ASN A 752 21.38 -31.71 -5.63
N HIS A 753 21.80 -32.95 -5.34
CA HIS A 753 21.01 -34.14 -5.70
C HIS A 753 19.68 -34.23 -4.95
N ILE A 754 19.67 -33.85 -3.67
CA ILE A 754 18.45 -33.75 -2.88
C ILE A 754 17.51 -32.68 -3.47
N TYR A 755 18.02 -31.50 -3.88
CA TYR A 755 17.21 -30.47 -4.55
C TYR A 755 16.65 -30.90 -5.92
N ALA A 756 17.40 -31.69 -6.70
CA ALA A 756 16.92 -32.25 -7.96
C ALA A 756 15.77 -33.26 -7.74
N MET A 757 15.90 -34.11 -6.72
CA MET A 757 14.87 -35.07 -6.30
C MET A 757 13.63 -34.39 -5.67
N TYR A 758 13.78 -33.21 -5.06
CA TYR A 758 12.67 -32.39 -4.57
C TYR A 758 11.89 -31.66 -5.69
N SER A 759 12.47 -31.50 -6.88
CA SER A 759 11.78 -30.89 -8.03
C SER A 759 10.97 -31.90 -8.85
N SER A 760 11.18 -33.21 -8.64
CA SER A 760 10.60 -34.29 -9.45
C SER A 760 9.31 -34.91 -8.90
N LEU A 761 8.75 -34.41 -7.79
CA LEU A 761 7.60 -35.01 -7.09
C LEU A 761 6.23 -34.36 -7.38
N VAL A 762 6.14 -33.45 -8.36
CA VAL A 762 4.88 -32.98 -8.98
C VAL A 762 5.20 -32.76 -10.46
N PRO A 763 4.36 -33.19 -11.42
CA PRO A 763 4.71 -33.13 -12.83
C PRO A 763 5.02 -31.70 -13.25
N VAL A 764 6.26 -31.52 -13.70
CA VAL A 764 6.81 -30.31 -14.34
C VAL A 764 5.90 -29.80 -15.47
N CYS A 765 5.00 -30.65 -15.99
CA CYS A 765 3.98 -30.33 -16.98
C CYS A 765 3.07 -29.14 -16.65
N ILE A 766 2.74 -28.77 -15.40
CA ILE A 766 1.81 -27.63 -15.14
C ILE A 766 2.52 -26.27 -15.25
N ILE A 767 3.79 -26.21 -14.85
CA ILE A 767 4.64 -25.03 -15.01
C ILE A 767 5.09 -24.92 -16.47
N ASP A 768 5.39 -26.06 -17.10
CA ASP A 768 5.65 -26.15 -18.54
C ASP A 768 4.41 -25.84 -19.37
N LEU A 769 3.18 -26.15 -18.92
CA LEU A 769 1.94 -25.75 -19.62
C LEU A 769 1.80 -24.23 -19.68
N PHE A 770 2.22 -23.52 -18.64
CA PHE A 770 2.22 -22.06 -18.60
C PHE A 770 3.36 -21.44 -19.43
N LEU A 771 4.52 -22.11 -19.50
CA LEU A 771 5.62 -21.74 -20.41
C LEU A 771 5.33 -22.11 -21.88
N TRP A 772 4.48 -23.11 -22.13
CA TRP A 772 4.08 -23.57 -23.45
C TRP A 772 2.90 -22.76 -24.03
N MET A 773 1.98 -22.28 -23.20
CA MET A 773 0.88 -21.40 -23.63
C MET A 773 1.35 -20.00 -24.09
N PHE A 774 2.58 -19.58 -23.73
CA PHE A 774 3.16 -18.30 -24.11
C PHE A 774 4.65 -18.43 -24.46
N PRO A 775 5.01 -18.84 -25.69
CA PRO A 775 6.41 -18.94 -26.10
C PRO A 775 7.01 -17.54 -26.26
N CYS A 776 7.69 -17.04 -25.24
CA CYS A 776 8.64 -15.94 -25.37
C CYS A 776 9.98 -16.53 -25.84
N ALA A 777 10.18 -16.57 -27.15
CA ALA A 777 11.47 -16.87 -27.75
C ALA A 777 12.52 -15.84 -27.29
N LEU A 778 13.47 -16.29 -26.49
CA LEU A 778 14.70 -15.59 -26.13
C LEU A 778 15.78 -15.93 -27.16
N GLN A 779 16.18 -14.94 -27.95
CA GLN A 779 17.57 -14.80 -28.37
C GLN A 779 17.99 -13.34 -28.14
N PRO A 780 18.92 -13.04 -27.20
CA PRO A 780 19.54 -11.73 -27.16
C PRO A 780 20.63 -11.70 -28.23
N LYS A 781 20.35 -11.08 -29.39
CA LYS A 781 21.44 -10.57 -30.24
C LYS A 781 22.09 -9.40 -29.50
N SER A 782 23.34 -9.59 -29.12
CA SER A 782 24.23 -8.54 -28.63
C SER A 782 24.36 -7.45 -29.71
N HIS A 783 23.82 -6.26 -29.46
CA HIS A 783 24.13 -5.09 -30.27
C HIS A 783 25.02 -4.14 -29.47
N GLN A 784 26.29 -4.07 -29.91
CA GLN A 784 27.17 -2.94 -29.67
C GLN A 784 26.53 -1.64 -30.22
N PRO A 785 26.82 -0.47 -29.62
CA PRO A 785 26.34 0.80 -30.16
C PRO A 785 27.15 1.16 -31.41
N SER A 786 26.55 1.05 -32.59
CA SER A 786 27.09 1.63 -33.83
C SER A 786 26.58 3.06 -33.97
N THR A 787 27.53 3.94 -34.27
CA THR A 787 27.34 5.34 -34.63
C THR A 787 26.65 5.51 -36.00
N ASN A 788 26.00 6.67 -36.14
CA ASN A 788 25.58 7.37 -37.36
C ASN A 788 24.25 7.03 -38.08
N ASN A 789 23.50 8.13 -38.23
CA ASN A 789 22.71 8.62 -39.38
C ASN A 789 21.24 8.20 -39.62
N THR A 790 20.39 9.20 -39.33
CA THR A 790 19.34 9.82 -40.17
C THR A 790 17.98 9.15 -40.43
N ASN A 791 16.98 10.05 -40.50
CA ASN A 791 15.58 9.95 -40.96
C ASN A 791 14.59 9.67 -39.81
N GLY A 792 13.69 10.57 -39.40
CA GLY A 792 13.11 11.74 -40.05
C GLY A 792 11.59 11.63 -39.88
N TRP A 793 11.02 12.32 -38.88
CA TRP A 793 9.58 12.64 -38.79
C TRP A 793 9.44 13.88 -37.91
N ASP A 794 9.21 14.99 -38.61
CA ASP A 794 8.98 16.33 -38.10
C ASP A 794 7.70 16.42 -37.26
N LEU A 795 7.77 17.16 -36.16
CA LEU A 795 6.63 17.82 -35.52
C LEU A 795 6.87 19.32 -35.62
N PRO A 796 5.85 20.13 -35.96
CA PRO A 796 6.04 21.54 -36.28
C PRO A 796 6.28 22.35 -34.99
N ASP A 797 7.46 22.94 -34.90
CA ASP A 797 7.76 24.02 -33.96
C ASP A 797 6.99 25.28 -34.38
N VAL A 798 6.10 25.75 -33.50
CA VAL A 798 5.53 27.10 -33.57
C VAL A 798 6.43 27.99 -32.71
N GLU A 799 7.49 28.51 -33.32
CA GLU A 799 8.20 29.69 -32.82
C GLU A 799 7.55 30.95 -33.42
N GLU A 800 6.93 31.77 -32.57
CA GLU A 800 6.71 33.19 -32.86
C GLU A 800 7.39 34.04 -31.79
N GLY A 801 8.49 34.68 -32.19
CA GLY A 801 8.75 36.10 -31.94
C GLY A 801 9.16 36.53 -30.54
N ILE A 802 10.44 36.38 -30.20
CA ILE A 802 11.11 37.32 -29.28
C ILE A 802 12.30 37.93 -30.01
N LYS A 803 12.17 39.24 -30.27
CA LYS A 803 13.17 40.09 -30.93
C LYS A 803 14.49 40.09 -30.17
N GLU A 804 15.56 40.04 -30.96
CA GLU A 804 16.96 40.16 -30.61
C GLU A 804 17.27 41.35 -29.68
N THR A 805 18.11 41.11 -28.67
CA THR A 805 19.05 42.11 -28.17
C THR A 805 20.46 41.52 -28.18
N ARG A 806 21.36 42.28 -28.80
CA ARG A 806 22.74 41.96 -29.19
C ARG A 806 23.66 41.54 -28.03
N GLY A 807 24.49 40.54 -28.33
CA GLY A 807 25.95 40.65 -28.23
C GLY A 807 26.62 40.42 -26.89
N PHE A 808 27.03 39.17 -26.61
CA PHE A 808 28.27 38.86 -25.88
C PHE A 808 28.88 37.58 -26.46
N ALA A 809 30.04 37.70 -27.10
CA ALA A 809 30.80 36.59 -27.63
C ALA A 809 31.47 35.82 -26.46
N CYS A 810 31.16 34.53 -26.32
CA CYS A 810 31.86 33.65 -25.39
C CYS A 810 33.22 33.24 -25.96
N ASN A 811 34.29 33.68 -25.30
CA ASN A 811 35.67 33.33 -25.57
C ASN A 811 35.95 31.85 -25.17
N PRO A 812 36.50 30.98 -26.04
CA PRO A 812 36.68 29.54 -25.76
C PRO A 812 37.67 29.18 -24.63
N GLN A 813 38.41 30.16 -24.08
CA GLN A 813 39.46 29.89 -23.10
C GLN A 813 38.99 29.80 -21.63
N MET A 814 37.72 30.09 -21.31
CA MET A 814 37.20 29.93 -19.93
C MET A 814 36.76 28.49 -19.57
N SER A 815 36.55 27.60 -20.54
CA SER A 815 36.15 26.21 -20.24
C SER A 815 37.30 25.37 -19.66
N GLN A 816 38.56 25.70 -20.02
CA GLN A 816 39.75 25.01 -19.51
C GLN A 816 40.22 25.51 -18.13
N ARG A 817 39.76 26.68 -17.66
CA ARG A 817 40.02 27.13 -16.27
C ARG A 817 39.04 26.53 -15.26
N ARG A 818 37.82 26.17 -15.68
CA ARG A 818 36.86 25.44 -14.81
C ARG A 818 37.30 24.01 -14.50
N SER A 819 38.06 23.34 -15.38
CA SER A 819 38.55 21.98 -15.14
C SER A 819 39.78 21.90 -14.21
N ARG A 820 40.59 22.97 -14.09
CA ARG A 820 41.73 23.02 -13.15
C ARG A 820 41.37 23.45 -11.73
N ILE A 821 40.26 24.15 -11.53
CA ILE A 821 39.79 24.53 -10.17
C ILE A 821 39.07 23.35 -9.49
N SER A 822 38.50 22.42 -10.27
CA SER A 822 37.89 21.19 -9.72
C SER A 822 38.91 20.16 -9.19
N SER A 823 40.21 20.32 -9.48
CA SER A 823 41.27 19.41 -9.03
C SER A 823 42.08 19.92 -7.82
N MET A 824 41.72 21.07 -7.25
CA MET A 824 42.39 21.67 -6.09
C MET A 824 41.41 22.07 -4.97
N VAL A 825 40.30 21.33 -4.82
CA VAL A 825 39.51 21.36 -3.60
C VAL A 825 40.04 20.27 -2.68
N ASP A 826 40.73 20.70 -1.63
CA ASP A 826 41.18 19.88 -0.51
C ASP A 826 40.11 18.86 -0.10
N ARG A 827 40.46 17.57 -0.16
CA ARG A 827 39.71 16.48 0.48
C ARG A 827 39.83 16.59 2.00
N ARG A 828 39.18 17.60 2.60
CA ARG A 828 38.76 17.53 4.01
C ARG A 828 37.50 16.66 4.11
N PRO A 829 37.22 16.00 5.25
CA PRO A 829 36.36 14.83 5.28
C PRO A 829 34.89 15.21 5.02
N GLN A 830 34.43 15.09 3.77
CA GLN A 830 33.00 15.18 3.41
C GLN A 830 32.14 14.16 4.18
N ALA A 831 32.74 13.09 4.70
CA ALA A 831 32.08 12.13 5.56
C ALA A 831 31.50 12.80 6.83
N SER A 832 32.25 13.66 7.54
CA SER A 832 31.80 14.19 8.83
C SER A 832 30.63 15.19 8.73
N MET A 833 30.52 15.96 7.64
CA MET A 833 29.40 16.87 7.42
C MET A 833 28.12 16.15 7.00
N ALA A 834 28.20 15.22 6.03
CA ALA A 834 27.08 14.36 5.67
C ALA A 834 26.63 13.52 6.87
N ASP A 835 27.59 13.12 7.71
CA ASP A 835 27.34 12.35 8.90
C ASP A 835 26.58 13.12 9.99
N ASN A 836 26.88 14.41 10.17
CA ASN A 836 26.14 15.27 11.09
C ASN A 836 24.73 15.61 10.57
N GLU A 837 24.56 15.77 9.26
CA GLU A 837 23.23 16.01 8.65
C GLU A 837 22.29 14.80 8.79
N LEU A 838 22.79 13.58 8.58
CA LEU A 838 22.04 12.33 8.79
C LEU A 838 21.61 12.16 10.25
N ALA A 839 22.44 12.60 11.19
CA ALA A 839 22.14 12.51 12.60
C ALA A 839 21.04 13.53 12.99
N CYS A 840 21.09 14.76 12.47
CA CYS A 840 20.02 15.75 12.65
C CYS A 840 18.64 15.29 12.15
N GLU A 841 18.58 14.28 11.27
CA GLU A 841 17.34 13.77 10.69
C GLU A 841 16.39 13.13 11.73
N PHE A 842 16.94 12.52 12.79
CA PHE A 842 16.18 11.80 13.85
C PHE A 842 15.73 12.67 15.02
N SER A 843 15.82 14.00 14.89
CA SER A 843 15.22 14.91 15.86
C SER A 843 13.73 15.13 15.59
N ASN A 844 12.97 15.50 16.62
CA ASN A 844 11.56 15.83 16.47
C ASN A 844 11.39 16.91 15.37
N PRO A 845 10.51 16.74 14.36
CA PRO A 845 10.35 17.67 13.26
C PRO A 845 10.10 19.12 13.69
N ALA A 846 9.48 19.33 14.86
CA ALA A 846 9.28 20.65 15.41
C ALA A 846 10.59 21.30 15.88
N VAL A 847 11.50 20.50 16.45
CA VAL A 847 12.85 20.91 16.87
C VAL A 847 13.75 21.13 15.65
N ARG A 848 13.61 20.28 14.62
CA ARG A 848 14.32 20.41 13.33
C ARG A 848 13.81 21.59 12.47
N ALA A 849 12.68 22.19 12.83
CA ALA A 849 12.05 23.20 11.99
C ALA A 849 13.00 24.40 11.85
N LYS A 850 13.45 24.65 10.62
CA LYS A 850 14.24 25.85 10.33
C LYS A 850 13.39 27.09 10.67
N PRO A 851 13.99 28.17 11.20
CA PRO A 851 13.30 29.44 11.47
C PRO A 851 13.04 30.26 10.19
N VAL A 852 13.23 29.65 9.01
CA VAL A 852 12.98 30.26 7.70
C VAL A 852 11.88 29.46 7.00
N CYS A 853 11.00 30.16 6.26
CA CYS A 853 9.93 29.54 5.51
C CYS A 853 10.03 29.85 4.02
N ASN A 854 9.99 28.81 3.19
CA ASN A 854 10.02 28.93 1.74
C ASN A 854 8.58 28.99 1.19
N LEU A 855 8.25 30.09 0.54
CA LEU A 855 6.99 30.30 -0.17
C LEU A 855 7.20 30.03 -1.66
N TRP A 856 6.31 29.24 -2.26
CA TRP A 856 6.35 28.98 -3.70
C TRP A 856 5.26 29.76 -4.42
N VAL A 857 5.67 30.76 -5.20
CA VAL A 857 4.79 31.75 -5.84
C VAL A 857 5.11 31.81 -7.33
N PRO A 858 4.12 31.85 -8.24
CA PRO A 858 4.40 31.90 -9.67
C PRO A 858 5.09 33.21 -10.07
N LEU A 859 6.10 33.11 -10.94
CA LEU A 859 6.73 34.26 -11.54
C LEU A 859 5.75 34.91 -12.54
N ALA A 860 5.56 36.22 -12.41
CA ALA A 860 4.89 37.08 -13.39
C ALA A 860 5.84 38.24 -13.76
N ASN A 861 5.36 39.24 -14.53
CA ASN A 861 6.15 40.39 -14.97
C ASN A 861 7.09 40.93 -13.87
N ALA A 862 8.40 40.81 -14.10
CA ALA A 862 9.44 40.95 -13.07
C ALA A 862 9.39 42.29 -12.32
N ARG A 863 9.05 43.38 -13.00
CA ARG A 863 9.01 44.74 -12.41
C ARG A 863 7.85 44.93 -11.43
N LEU A 864 6.67 44.40 -11.72
CA LEU A 864 5.49 44.52 -10.86
C LEU A 864 5.62 43.60 -9.64
N PHE A 865 6.22 42.42 -9.84
CA PHE A 865 6.39 41.44 -8.78
C PHE A 865 7.55 41.74 -7.83
N ALA A 866 8.62 42.39 -8.30
CA ALA A 866 9.77 42.74 -7.46
C ALA A 866 9.37 43.56 -6.21
N ARG A 867 8.46 44.53 -6.36
CA ARG A 867 7.96 45.34 -5.23
C ARG A 867 7.19 44.49 -4.21
N LEU A 868 6.33 43.59 -4.69
CA LEU A 868 5.54 42.71 -3.83
C LEU A 868 6.40 41.68 -3.10
N LEU A 869 7.43 41.14 -3.77
CA LEU A 869 8.41 40.25 -3.16
C LEU A 869 9.19 40.97 -2.06
N TRP A 870 9.67 42.19 -2.34
CA TRP A 870 10.35 43.02 -1.36
C TRP A 870 9.48 43.30 -0.13
N GLU A 871 8.19 43.62 -0.31
CA GLU A 871 7.27 43.84 0.81
C GLU A 871 7.08 42.57 1.66
N VAL A 872 6.94 41.40 1.03
CA VAL A 872 6.83 40.13 1.76
C VAL A 872 8.10 39.83 2.56
N GLU A 873 9.28 40.12 2.01
CA GLU A 873 10.55 39.98 2.72
C GLU A 873 10.69 40.99 3.86
N TYR A 874 10.26 42.23 3.63
CA TYR A 874 10.26 43.31 4.62
C TYR A 874 9.36 42.99 5.81
N TYR A 875 8.07 42.67 5.56
CA TYR A 875 7.13 42.26 6.61
C TYR A 875 7.49 40.91 7.22
N GLY A 876 8.14 40.04 6.44
CA GLY A 876 8.71 38.77 6.90
C GLY A 876 9.97 38.92 7.74
N GLN A 877 10.50 40.14 7.90
CA GLN A 877 11.73 40.45 8.63
C GLN A 877 12.92 39.58 8.20
N GLY A 878 13.00 39.24 6.90
CA GLY A 878 14.06 38.38 6.35
C GLY A 878 13.95 36.89 6.72
N THR A 879 12.85 36.44 7.34
CA THR A 879 12.63 35.02 7.69
C THR A 879 11.82 34.25 6.63
N ILE A 880 11.43 34.92 5.56
CA ILE A 880 10.63 34.36 4.46
C ILE A 880 11.47 34.43 3.20
N LEU A 881 11.60 33.29 2.53
CA LEU A 881 12.24 33.20 1.22
C LEU A 881 11.17 32.89 0.19
N VAL A 882 11.10 33.68 -0.89
CA VAL A 882 10.14 33.46 -1.96
C VAL A 882 10.83 32.82 -3.15
N ILE A 883 10.46 31.58 -3.44
CA ILE A 883 10.94 30.84 -4.60
C ILE A 883 9.94 31.05 -5.73
N THR A 884 10.41 31.58 -6.85
CA THR A 884 9.61 31.81 -8.06
C THR A 884 9.99 30.90 -9.23
N HIS A 885 11.18 30.28 -9.15
CA HIS A 885 11.67 29.35 -10.16
C HIS A 885 10.74 28.15 -10.37
N GLY A 886 10.69 27.67 -11.61
CA GLY A 886 9.86 26.53 -12.02
C GLY A 886 8.36 26.80 -12.03
N THR A 887 7.89 28.04 -11.91
CA THR A 887 6.45 28.36 -11.92
C THR A 887 6.14 29.63 -12.68
N TRP A 888 5.05 29.63 -13.45
CA TRP A 888 4.64 30.79 -14.25
C TRP A 888 3.13 30.88 -14.37
N ILE A 889 2.65 32.07 -14.74
CA ILE A 889 1.26 32.30 -15.11
C ILE A 889 1.15 32.22 -16.63
N ASP A 890 0.29 31.32 -17.11
CA ASP A 890 0.03 31.14 -18.54
C ASP A 890 -0.81 32.32 -19.05
N GLN A 891 -0.25 33.14 -19.94
CA GLN A 891 -0.90 34.38 -20.43
C GLN A 891 -2.27 34.10 -21.07
N LYS A 892 -2.39 33.02 -21.87
CA LYS A 892 -3.65 32.71 -22.57
C LYS A 892 -4.76 32.19 -21.65
N SER A 893 -4.41 31.43 -20.61
CA SER A 893 -5.42 30.79 -19.74
C SER A 893 -5.56 31.47 -18.38
N LEU A 894 -4.68 32.40 -18.04
CA LEU A 894 -4.53 33.03 -16.72
C LEU A 894 -4.45 32.01 -15.58
N LYS A 895 -3.99 30.79 -15.89
CA LYS A 895 -3.81 29.70 -14.91
C LYS A 895 -2.34 29.57 -14.54
N VAL A 896 -2.13 29.24 -13.28
CA VAL A 896 -0.80 28.94 -12.74
C VAL A 896 -0.35 27.58 -13.25
N LYS A 897 0.86 27.52 -13.79
CA LYS A 897 1.57 26.28 -14.17
C LYS A 897 2.83 26.13 -13.32
N ALA A 898 3.19 24.89 -13.07
CA ALA A 898 4.40 24.51 -12.35
C ALA A 898 5.16 23.47 -13.18
N ASP A 899 6.48 23.60 -13.19
CA ASP A 899 7.40 22.59 -13.68
C ASP A 899 7.48 21.46 -12.65
N LEU A 900 7.37 20.23 -13.14
CA LEU A 900 7.34 19.01 -12.36
C LEU A 900 8.75 18.46 -12.10
N ASP A 901 9.72 18.82 -12.93
CA ASP A 901 11.12 18.49 -12.71
C ASP A 901 11.76 19.43 -11.67
N PHE A 902 11.08 20.51 -11.29
CA PHE A 902 11.50 21.41 -10.22
C PHE A 902 11.23 20.78 -8.84
N VAL A 903 12.29 20.24 -8.22
CA VAL A 903 12.24 19.71 -6.86
C VAL A 903 12.54 20.86 -5.88
N ILE A 904 11.50 21.32 -5.17
CA ILE A 904 11.62 22.40 -4.17
C ILE A 904 12.72 22.09 -3.15
N GLU A 905 12.83 20.83 -2.71
CA GLU A 905 13.78 20.36 -1.69
C GLU A 905 15.25 20.57 -2.10
N ASP A 906 15.58 20.43 -3.39
CA ASP A 906 16.95 20.59 -3.91
C ASP A 906 17.40 22.06 -3.88
N HIS A 907 16.46 22.98 -4.08
CA HIS A 907 16.71 24.42 -4.01
C HIS A 907 16.72 24.98 -2.58
N GLU A 908 16.19 24.24 -1.59
CA GLU A 908 16.32 24.63 -0.17
C GLU A 908 17.75 24.47 0.39
N VAL A 909 18.61 23.71 -0.31
CA VAL A 909 20.00 23.45 0.08
C VAL A 909 20.96 24.41 -0.63
N SER A 910 20.72 24.73 -1.91
CA SER A 910 21.57 25.64 -2.70
C SER A 910 21.60 27.06 -2.14
N ASP A 911 20.48 27.58 -1.63
CA ASP A 911 20.41 28.96 -1.11
C ASP A 911 21.01 29.13 0.29
N LYS A 912 21.35 28.04 1.02
CA LYS A 912 22.07 28.16 2.30
C LYS A 912 23.46 28.76 2.11
N THR A 913 24.11 28.46 0.99
CA THR A 913 25.47 28.92 0.70
C THR A 913 25.46 30.37 0.25
N GLU A 914 24.45 30.77 -0.54
CA GLU A 914 24.30 32.13 -1.04
C GLU A 914 23.75 33.10 0.03
N LEU A 915 22.84 32.70 0.91
CA LEU A 915 22.33 33.56 2.00
C LEU A 915 23.38 33.85 3.08
N VAL A 916 24.22 32.86 3.43
CA VAL A 916 25.34 33.09 4.37
C VAL A 916 26.39 34.02 3.75
N GLN A 917 26.66 33.90 2.46
CA GLN A 917 27.55 34.82 1.74
C GLN A 917 26.92 36.21 1.51
N ALA A 918 25.61 36.30 1.28
CA ALA A 918 24.89 37.56 1.09
C ALA A 918 24.69 38.33 2.41
N GLN A 919 24.54 37.63 3.55
CA GLN A 919 24.51 38.28 4.87
C GLN A 919 25.90 38.77 5.31
N GLN A 920 26.98 38.14 4.86
CA GLN A 920 28.35 38.59 5.13
C GLN A 920 28.83 39.71 4.20
N SER A 921 28.14 39.98 3.09
CA SER A 921 28.56 40.96 2.07
C SER A 921 27.70 42.22 1.98
N ARG A 922 26.71 42.41 2.87
CA ARG A 922 26.02 43.71 2.98
C ARG A 922 26.88 44.69 3.80
N PRO A 923 27.41 45.78 3.23
CA PRO A 923 28.00 46.84 4.04
C PRO A 923 26.89 47.46 4.90
N HIS A 924 27.17 47.61 6.20
CA HIS A 924 26.37 48.43 7.10
C HIS A 924 26.37 49.87 6.57
N HIS A 925 25.30 50.26 5.88
CA HIS A 925 24.96 51.66 5.70
C HIS A 925 23.91 52.02 6.74
N SER A 926 24.41 52.72 7.76
CA SER A 926 23.69 53.56 8.72
C SER A 926 22.89 54.66 8.04
#